data_AF-A0A0W0SQU3-F1
#
_entry.id   AF-A0A0W0SQU3-F1
#
_cell.length_a   1.000
_cell.length_b   1.000
_cell.length_c   1.000
_cell.angle_alpha   90.00
_cell.angle_beta   90.00
_cell.angle_gamma   90.00
#
_symmetry.space_group_name_H-M   'P 1'
#
loop_
_entity.id
_entity.type
_entity.pdbx_description
1 polymer ?
#
loop_
_entity_poly.entity_id
_entity_poly.type
_entity_poly.pdbx_seq_one_letter_code
_entity_poly.pdbx_strand_id
1 'polypeptide(L)'
;MIGFIVAQRMCFLNQYRRFSMLIGILLYSGFALAEFSSQYNLAFYYGSQPPLEKLRFFKNVVIEPSSGLNPHVLETDGHKVYAYASLGEAINLNQYGKPIDKSWVLAKNQNWHSLVLDQTNPAWQEFFINQIITPLWNKGYRGFFLDTLDSYRLVSEDPQKMKKQQEGIISTIHAIKAKYPDARLILNRGFEVLPELKTSVDGVVAESLFNGWNNQKKEYFQVPEKDRSALLKELYAVKNRGIPVTVVDYLSPKDAANAEAAAKKIAALGFNPWITDSTFTQIYLNKVAYPSPQKIYFAQPQNVSAHLPRKVLILYDGEVNSPGAKLSSEASQALSMPINYLGYVTILHNVRTPLPKNLSPNDYAGIVSYVPEFLIGREDEIYKWYKEQMKKKIPLVILYGFGFSLDDEQKLRTFGLSAPLYFPKPKNVRIVYKAPMMGYEANPVIGSEVFEAITLKKGTVLLRAKDENGAIFDVAGLTPWGGYYLTGNVFLPNVGDYYRWSVNPFEFFKQALHFPDQPIPDLSSENGRRLMLVHIDGDGFANKGEWYKGTWVSEVMRKDFLEFYNVPTTVSIIQGEIAPNGLYPKLSPTLENIARRIFALPNVEIASHTYSHAYNWEDAENYKGKPPNPFTILIPNYVFNNRTEVVGSVEYIDQNLSPLGKKCRVFLWPGDGNVSEQALSYVYQQGLANLNPGSLITNFYNSKVQVPAVGLYQGPYYQVFAPTGNDYETIVQNPVFYSIIDIIDAFKLTDKPQRLKPIDIYFHFFTLDQLGGVKAMHKIFDYALSTPVMNIFVSDYFNKVQDFISLSITKKQDGWSFFTNDDLRELRIPQSMGYPDLVGSTNVIGYSAYNKDFYLHLGPGGKAFVRLTQKPPTIPFLMESNARVTRFVRKEKDLEFSLEGYLPAKFILENVENCTLWRDKEKMVPQSQQGTQKHFEFKRDLKYDFALRCE
;
A
#
# COMPACT_ATOMS: atom_id res chain seq x y z
N MET A 1 -5.60 -41.70 70.13
CA MET A 1 -6.36 -42.00 68.89
C MET A 1 -6.55 -40.78 67.99
N ILE A 2 -6.68 -39.55 68.52
CA ILE A 2 -6.89 -38.33 67.72
C ILE A 2 -5.62 -37.85 66.98
N GLY A 3 -4.43 -38.03 67.57
CA GLY A 3 -3.15 -37.63 66.93
C GLY A 3 -2.76 -38.43 65.66
N PHE A 4 -3.21 -39.69 65.56
CA PHE A 4 -2.91 -40.55 64.41
C PHE A 4 -3.75 -40.20 63.17
N ILE A 5 -4.97 -39.70 63.38
CA ILE A 5 -5.89 -39.30 62.30
C ILE A 5 -5.48 -37.96 61.68
N VAL A 6 -4.88 -37.05 62.46
CA VAL A 6 -4.39 -35.75 61.97
C VAL A 6 -3.12 -35.91 61.12
N ALA A 7 -2.21 -36.80 61.53
CA ALA A 7 -0.98 -37.09 60.78
C ALA A 7 -1.26 -37.76 59.42
N GLN A 8 -2.22 -38.69 59.35
CA GLN A 8 -2.63 -39.30 58.07
C GLN A 8 -3.30 -38.31 57.11
N ARG A 9 -4.12 -37.37 57.62
CA ARG A 9 -4.74 -36.33 56.78
C ARG A 9 -3.72 -35.33 56.21
N MET A 10 -2.72 -34.92 56.99
CA MET A 10 -1.68 -34.00 56.48
C MET A 10 -0.76 -34.68 55.44
N CYS A 11 -0.48 -35.98 55.59
CA CYS A 11 0.33 -36.71 54.61
C CYS A 11 -0.41 -36.91 53.28
N PHE A 12 -1.72 -37.20 53.33
CA PHE A 12 -2.58 -37.31 52.14
C PHE A 12 -2.75 -35.98 51.41
N LEU A 13 -2.94 -34.85 52.11
CA LEU A 13 -3.06 -33.53 51.49
C LEU A 13 -1.74 -33.07 50.82
N ASN A 14 -0.59 -33.43 51.38
CA ASN A 14 0.71 -33.07 50.82
C ASN A 14 1.09 -33.94 49.61
N GLN A 15 0.71 -35.23 49.61
CA GLN A 15 0.81 -36.08 48.41
C GLN A 15 -0.16 -35.65 47.31
N TYR A 16 -1.40 -35.28 47.63
CA TYR A 16 -2.34 -34.73 46.65
C TYR A 16 -1.82 -33.43 46.04
N ARG A 17 -1.30 -32.48 46.84
CA ARG A 17 -0.70 -31.24 46.32
C ARG A 17 0.51 -31.49 45.41
N ARG A 18 1.37 -32.45 45.74
CA ARG A 18 2.52 -32.82 44.89
C ARG A 18 2.09 -33.52 43.60
N PHE A 19 1.07 -34.39 43.66
CA PHE A 19 0.52 -35.07 42.49
C PHE A 19 -0.27 -34.10 41.58
N SER A 20 -1.01 -33.15 42.16
CA SER A 20 -1.68 -32.06 41.43
C SER A 20 -0.70 -31.04 40.85
N MET A 21 0.44 -30.77 41.51
CA MET A 21 1.53 -29.96 40.92
C MET A 21 2.22 -30.70 39.77
N LEU A 22 2.49 -32.01 39.90
CA LEU A 22 3.08 -32.80 38.82
C LEU A 22 2.15 -32.93 37.62
N ILE A 23 0.85 -33.15 37.83
CA ILE A 23 -0.18 -33.11 36.78
C ILE A 23 -0.31 -31.69 36.21
N GLY A 24 -0.25 -30.65 37.04
CA GLY A 24 -0.26 -29.25 36.61
C GLY A 24 0.94 -28.89 35.74
N ILE A 25 2.14 -29.39 36.06
CA ILE A 25 3.38 -29.19 35.30
C ILE A 25 3.41 -30.04 34.03
N LEU A 26 2.91 -31.28 34.07
CA LEU A 26 2.76 -32.16 32.89
C LEU A 26 1.66 -31.65 31.93
N LEU A 27 0.59 -31.07 32.46
CA LEU A 27 -0.43 -30.38 31.67
C LEU A 27 0.14 -29.07 31.11
N TYR A 28 0.81 -28.22 31.89
CA TYR A 28 1.42 -26.97 31.39
C TYR A 28 2.50 -27.20 30.32
N SER A 29 3.30 -28.27 30.44
CA SER A 29 4.30 -28.63 29.42
C SER A 29 3.66 -29.21 28.15
N GLY A 30 2.53 -29.93 28.26
CA GLY A 30 1.71 -30.34 27.12
C GLY A 30 0.96 -29.17 26.45
N PHE A 31 0.46 -28.21 27.22
CA PHE A 31 -0.20 -26.99 26.73
C PHE A 31 0.79 -26.05 26.02
N ALA A 32 2.00 -25.86 26.56
CA ALA A 32 3.02 -25.00 25.96
C ALA A 32 3.53 -25.54 24.60
N LEU A 33 3.62 -26.86 24.41
CA LEU A 33 4.06 -27.47 23.14
C LEU A 33 2.97 -27.49 22.06
N ALA A 34 1.68 -27.48 22.43
CA ALA A 34 0.55 -27.44 21.49
C ALA A 34 0.20 -26.00 21.04
N GLU A 35 0.33 -25.01 21.93
CA GLU A 35 0.17 -23.59 21.57
C GLU A 35 1.24 -23.09 20.59
N PHE A 36 2.48 -23.59 20.72
CA PHE A 36 3.63 -23.16 19.92
C PHE A 36 3.47 -23.41 18.41
N SER A 37 2.81 -24.50 18.02
CA SER A 37 2.56 -24.83 16.61
C SER A 37 1.49 -23.95 15.98
N SER A 38 0.39 -23.66 16.68
CA SER A 38 -0.72 -22.88 16.11
C SER A 38 -0.38 -21.41 15.81
N GLN A 39 0.72 -20.91 16.40
CA GLN A 39 1.14 -19.52 16.28
C GLN A 39 2.20 -19.24 15.20
N TYR A 40 2.87 -20.26 14.65
CA TYR A 40 3.94 -20.07 13.64
C TYR A 40 3.39 -20.34 12.24
N ASN A 41 2.95 -19.30 11.52
CA ASN A 41 2.54 -19.42 10.13
C ASN A 41 3.60 -18.79 9.20
N LEU A 42 4.16 -19.63 8.33
CA LEU A 42 5.20 -19.28 7.36
C LEU A 42 4.62 -19.35 5.95
N ALA A 43 4.79 -18.28 5.17
CA ALA A 43 4.45 -18.23 3.75
C ALA A 43 5.69 -18.09 2.88
N PHE A 44 5.60 -18.52 1.62
CA PHE A 44 6.66 -18.40 0.62
C PHE A 44 6.11 -17.71 -0.62
N TYR A 45 6.87 -16.78 -1.20
CA TYR A 45 6.51 -16.19 -2.49
C TYR A 45 7.76 -15.80 -3.29
N TYR A 46 7.94 -16.40 -4.47
CA TYR A 46 9.11 -16.21 -5.33
C TYR A 46 8.80 -15.47 -6.64
N GLY A 47 7.58 -14.92 -6.78
CA GLY A 47 7.22 -14.07 -7.91
C GLY A 47 7.87 -12.68 -7.83
N SER A 48 8.05 -12.04 -8.99
CA SER A 48 8.64 -10.69 -9.11
C SER A 48 7.82 -9.58 -8.45
N GLN A 49 6.54 -9.80 -8.19
CA GLN A 49 5.64 -8.85 -7.53
C GLN A 49 4.97 -9.50 -6.32
N PRO A 50 5.57 -9.43 -5.12
CA PRO A 50 4.99 -9.97 -3.89
C PRO A 50 3.63 -9.33 -3.55
N PRO A 51 2.55 -10.11 -3.34
CA PRO A 51 1.23 -9.58 -3.00
C PRO A 51 1.18 -9.24 -1.50
N LEU A 52 1.69 -8.06 -1.14
CA LEU A 52 1.85 -7.62 0.26
C LEU A 52 0.56 -7.76 1.07
N GLU A 53 -0.57 -7.42 0.47
CA GLU A 53 -1.91 -7.50 1.06
C GLU A 53 -2.30 -8.91 1.52
N LYS A 54 -1.75 -9.95 0.86
CA LYS A 54 -1.95 -11.36 1.24
C LYS A 54 -0.86 -11.84 2.19
N LEU A 55 0.38 -11.41 1.98
CA LEU A 55 1.52 -11.82 2.79
C LEU A 55 1.40 -11.32 4.24
N ARG A 56 0.70 -10.20 4.48
CA ARG A 56 0.35 -9.68 5.82
C ARG A 56 -0.46 -10.64 6.70
N PHE A 57 -1.10 -11.66 6.13
CA PHE A 57 -1.78 -12.67 6.93
C PHE A 57 -0.81 -13.63 7.65
N PHE A 58 0.47 -13.63 7.28
CA PHE A 58 1.47 -14.57 7.76
C PHE A 58 2.51 -13.89 8.64
N LYS A 59 2.74 -14.44 9.84
CA LYS A 59 3.75 -13.91 10.77
C LYS A 59 5.16 -14.06 10.24
N ASN A 60 5.44 -15.06 9.42
CA ASN A 60 6.74 -15.23 8.79
C ASN A 60 6.55 -15.35 7.28
N VAL A 61 7.38 -14.66 6.50
CA VAL A 61 7.32 -14.68 5.04
C VAL A 61 8.71 -14.84 4.45
N VAL A 62 8.88 -15.84 3.59
CA VAL A 62 10.08 -16.03 2.77
C VAL A 62 9.86 -15.43 1.38
N ILE A 63 10.76 -14.55 0.97
CA ILE A 63 10.71 -13.83 -0.31
C ILE A 63 12.00 -14.08 -1.10
N GLU A 64 11.85 -14.21 -2.41
CA GLU A 64 12.96 -14.18 -3.36
C GLU A 64 13.51 -12.74 -3.46
N PRO A 65 14.75 -12.45 -3.02
CA PRO A 65 15.26 -11.08 -2.94
C PRO A 65 15.36 -10.35 -4.29
N SER A 66 15.42 -11.08 -5.40
CA SER A 66 15.39 -10.49 -6.74
C SER A 66 14.05 -9.85 -7.11
N SER A 67 12.99 -10.08 -6.32
CA SER A 67 11.72 -9.33 -6.44
C SER A 67 11.84 -7.82 -6.18
N GLY A 68 12.93 -7.36 -5.56
CA GLY A 68 13.13 -5.94 -5.25
C GLY A 68 12.34 -5.45 -4.03
N LEU A 69 11.63 -6.34 -3.32
CA LEU A 69 10.89 -5.98 -2.12
C LEU A 69 11.79 -5.39 -1.03
N ASN A 70 11.43 -4.21 -0.54
CA ASN A 70 11.98 -3.65 0.70
C ASN A 70 11.36 -4.41 1.90
N PRO A 71 12.12 -5.16 2.71
CA PRO A 71 11.57 -5.98 3.80
C PRO A 71 10.81 -5.16 4.85
N HIS A 72 11.15 -3.88 5.03
CA HIS A 72 10.49 -3.00 6.00
C HIS A 72 9.00 -2.75 5.72
N VAL A 73 8.53 -3.00 4.48
CA VAL A 73 7.10 -2.82 4.15
C VAL A 73 6.20 -3.92 4.72
N LEU A 74 6.79 -5.05 5.14
CA LEU A 74 6.09 -6.17 5.78
C LEU A 74 6.62 -6.43 7.21
N GLU A 75 7.88 -6.12 7.48
CA GLU A 75 8.51 -6.41 8.76
C GLU A 75 7.99 -5.50 9.89
N THR A 76 7.48 -6.12 10.95
CA THR A 76 6.97 -5.47 12.17
C THR A 76 7.33 -6.33 13.39
N ASP A 77 7.01 -5.89 14.61
CA ASP A 77 7.22 -6.71 15.81
C ASP A 77 6.53 -8.08 15.71
N GLY A 78 5.38 -8.13 15.03
CA GLY A 78 4.59 -9.36 14.83
C GLY A 78 4.73 -10.05 13.46
N HIS A 79 5.48 -9.50 12.50
CA HIS A 79 5.68 -10.08 11.17
C HIS A 79 7.16 -10.03 10.76
N LYS A 80 7.75 -11.18 10.42
CA LYS A 80 9.17 -11.31 10.12
C LYS A 80 9.35 -11.71 8.66
N VAL A 81 10.27 -11.01 7.98
CA VAL A 81 10.61 -11.29 6.58
C VAL A 81 11.94 -12.03 6.53
N TYR A 82 12.01 -13.04 5.66
CA TYR A 82 13.17 -13.90 5.41
C TYR A 82 13.55 -13.81 3.93
N ALA A 83 14.82 -13.58 3.64
CA ALA A 83 15.35 -13.68 2.29
C ALA A 83 15.69 -15.14 1.95
N TYR A 84 15.25 -15.62 0.79
CA TYR A 84 15.73 -16.90 0.24
C TYR A 84 17.23 -16.81 -0.07
N ALA A 85 18.00 -17.81 0.36
CA ALA A 85 19.41 -17.96 0.04
C ALA A 85 19.81 -19.44 -0.08
N SER A 86 20.31 -19.84 -1.25
CA SER A 86 20.79 -21.20 -1.51
C SER A 86 22.24 -21.38 -1.07
N LEU A 87 22.50 -22.18 -0.04
CA LEU A 87 23.84 -22.39 0.54
C LEU A 87 24.60 -23.55 -0.13
N GLY A 88 23.89 -24.63 -0.45
CA GLY A 88 24.47 -25.83 -1.06
C GLY A 88 24.64 -25.74 -2.57
N GLU A 89 23.89 -24.88 -3.25
CA GLU A 89 23.86 -24.83 -4.71
C GLU A 89 23.83 -23.41 -5.31
N ALA A 90 24.27 -23.31 -6.57
CA ALA A 90 24.07 -22.15 -7.42
C ALA A 90 23.54 -22.54 -8.81
N ILE A 91 22.64 -21.75 -9.39
CA ILE A 91 22.06 -21.99 -10.73
C ILE A 91 23.15 -21.96 -11.80
N ASN A 92 24.07 -21.01 -11.70
CA ASN A 92 25.23 -20.89 -12.59
C ASN A 92 26.36 -20.11 -11.89
N LEU A 93 27.52 -20.04 -12.54
CA LEU A 93 28.72 -19.39 -11.98
C LEU A 93 28.57 -17.88 -11.80
N ASN A 94 27.57 -17.22 -12.39
CA ASN A 94 27.38 -15.76 -12.33
C ASN A 94 26.09 -15.34 -11.59
N GLN A 95 25.43 -16.26 -10.88
CA GLN A 95 24.11 -16.02 -10.28
C GLN A 95 24.02 -14.73 -9.44
N TYR A 96 25.09 -14.38 -8.72
CA TYR A 96 25.09 -13.27 -7.77
C TYR A 96 25.76 -11.99 -8.31
N GLY A 97 25.94 -11.88 -9.64
CA GLY A 97 26.62 -10.75 -10.27
C GLY A 97 28.14 -10.70 -10.03
N LYS A 98 28.67 -11.67 -9.27
CA LYS A 98 30.10 -11.95 -9.09
C LYS A 98 30.38 -13.41 -9.42
N PRO A 99 31.52 -13.73 -10.05
CA PRO A 99 31.82 -15.09 -10.47
C PRO A 99 32.09 -16.00 -9.27
N ILE A 100 31.40 -17.12 -9.21
CA ILE A 100 31.71 -18.29 -8.39
C ILE A 100 32.88 -19.02 -9.06
N ASP A 101 33.92 -19.34 -8.29
CA ASP A 101 35.05 -20.08 -8.84
C ASP A 101 34.63 -21.54 -9.14
N LYS A 102 34.97 -22.02 -10.33
CA LYS A 102 34.66 -23.38 -10.76
C LYS A 102 35.29 -24.44 -9.84
N SER A 103 36.40 -24.13 -9.18
CA SER A 103 37.06 -25.02 -8.21
C SER A 103 36.21 -25.29 -6.96
N TRP A 104 35.18 -24.49 -6.69
CA TRP A 104 34.27 -24.69 -5.56
C TRP A 104 33.11 -25.64 -5.89
N VAL A 105 32.98 -26.09 -7.14
CA VAL A 105 31.87 -26.92 -7.61
C VAL A 105 32.22 -28.41 -7.53
N LEU A 106 31.43 -29.19 -6.79
CA LEU A 106 31.59 -30.63 -6.63
C LEU A 106 30.85 -31.45 -7.68
N ALA A 107 29.64 -31.03 -8.06
CA ALA A 107 28.78 -31.78 -8.98
C ALA A 107 27.74 -30.89 -9.67
N LYS A 108 26.95 -31.48 -10.56
CA LYS A 108 25.75 -30.86 -11.13
C LYS A 108 24.51 -31.59 -10.65
N ASN A 109 23.52 -30.85 -10.16
CA ASN A 109 22.21 -31.39 -9.82
C ASN A 109 21.32 -31.39 -11.07
N GLN A 110 21.09 -32.58 -11.63
CA GLN A 110 20.31 -32.75 -12.85
C GLN A 110 18.81 -32.46 -12.66
N ASN A 111 18.30 -32.47 -11.43
CA ASN A 111 16.89 -32.19 -11.18
C ASN A 111 16.57 -30.70 -11.28
N TRP A 112 17.52 -29.83 -10.92
CA TRP A 112 17.33 -28.38 -10.82
C TRP A 112 18.23 -27.58 -11.77
N HIS A 113 19.08 -28.27 -12.55
CA HIS A 113 20.08 -27.66 -13.44
C HIS A 113 21.03 -26.69 -12.73
N SER A 114 21.40 -27.03 -11.49
CA SER A 114 22.27 -26.25 -10.60
C SER A 114 23.61 -26.94 -10.37
N LEU A 115 24.53 -26.19 -9.76
CA LEU A 115 25.89 -26.58 -9.39
C LEU A 115 25.93 -26.82 -7.87
N VAL A 116 26.37 -28.01 -7.45
CA VAL A 116 26.56 -28.36 -6.03
C VAL A 116 27.91 -27.83 -5.56
N LEU A 117 27.92 -27.07 -4.46
CA LEU A 117 29.08 -26.33 -3.97
C LEU A 117 29.75 -27.04 -2.78
N ASP A 118 31.09 -26.97 -2.72
CA ASP A 118 31.89 -27.56 -1.67
C ASP A 118 31.79 -26.75 -0.37
N GLN A 119 31.06 -27.30 0.60
CA GLN A 119 30.86 -26.67 1.90
C GLN A 119 32.11 -26.69 2.77
N THR A 120 33.15 -27.47 2.41
CA THR A 120 34.44 -27.47 3.11
C THR A 120 35.38 -26.36 2.62
N ASN A 121 35.04 -25.67 1.52
CA ASN A 121 35.89 -24.65 0.93
C ASN A 121 35.70 -23.29 1.64
N PRO A 122 36.71 -22.76 2.35
CA PRO A 122 36.58 -21.50 3.09
C PRO A 122 36.30 -20.29 2.19
N ALA A 123 36.76 -20.30 0.93
CA ALA A 123 36.49 -19.22 -0.02
C ALA A 123 35.00 -19.17 -0.42
N TRP A 124 34.34 -20.32 -0.56
CA TRP A 124 32.88 -20.37 -0.76
C TRP A 124 32.14 -19.85 0.48
N GLN A 125 32.54 -20.28 1.68
CA GLN A 125 31.91 -19.83 2.93
C GLN A 125 32.01 -18.30 3.09
N GLU A 126 33.20 -17.75 2.85
CA GLU A 126 33.43 -16.30 2.90
C GLU A 126 32.61 -15.57 1.82
N PHE A 127 32.57 -16.10 0.59
CA PHE A 127 31.76 -15.56 -0.50
C PHE A 127 30.28 -15.52 -0.12
N PHE A 128 29.74 -16.62 0.42
CA PHE A 128 28.34 -16.70 0.84
C PHE A 128 28.00 -15.61 1.88
N ILE A 129 28.84 -15.44 2.88
CA ILE A 129 28.62 -14.44 3.95
C ILE A 129 28.75 -13.00 3.41
N ASN A 130 29.81 -12.72 2.64
CA ASN A 130 30.16 -11.36 2.25
C ASN A 130 29.44 -10.87 0.99
N GLN A 131 29.08 -11.76 0.07
CA GLN A 131 28.48 -11.42 -1.21
C GLN A 131 26.99 -11.75 -1.30
N ILE A 132 26.45 -12.58 -0.40
CA ILE A 132 25.02 -12.93 -0.39
C ILE A 132 24.35 -12.40 0.89
N ILE A 133 24.79 -12.85 2.07
CA ILE A 133 24.14 -12.47 3.34
C ILE A 133 24.34 -10.99 3.67
N THR A 134 25.56 -10.46 3.52
CA THR A 134 25.87 -9.05 3.87
C THR A 134 25.07 -8.04 3.04
N PRO A 135 24.95 -8.16 1.70
CA PRO A 135 24.09 -7.26 0.94
C PRO A 135 22.60 -7.35 1.32
N LEU A 136 22.09 -8.54 1.63
CA LEU A 136 20.70 -8.71 2.08
C LEU A 136 20.46 -8.07 3.47
N TRP A 137 21.42 -8.20 4.38
CA TRP A 137 21.39 -7.52 5.67
C TRP A 137 21.35 -5.99 5.51
N ASN A 138 22.17 -5.45 4.61
CA ASN A 138 22.22 -4.02 4.30
C ASN A 138 20.92 -3.52 3.64
N LYS A 139 20.21 -4.38 2.91
CA LYS A 139 18.86 -4.11 2.38
C LYS A 139 17.74 -4.15 3.44
N GLY A 140 18.07 -4.47 4.69
CA GLY A 140 17.12 -4.46 5.81
C GLY A 140 16.63 -5.83 6.26
N TYR A 141 16.99 -6.92 5.57
CA TYR A 141 16.57 -8.26 6.01
C TYR A 141 17.25 -8.62 7.34
N ARG A 142 16.47 -9.20 8.25
CA ARG A 142 16.96 -9.79 9.51
C ARG A 142 16.71 -11.29 9.59
N GLY A 143 16.06 -11.88 8.60
CA GLY A 143 15.84 -13.31 8.46
C GLY A 143 16.42 -13.88 7.16
N PHE A 144 16.93 -15.10 7.21
CA PHE A 144 17.42 -15.86 6.06
C PHE A 144 16.83 -17.27 6.04
N PHE A 145 16.25 -17.66 4.92
CA PHE A 145 15.85 -19.04 4.65
C PHE A 145 16.96 -19.71 3.85
N LEU A 146 17.66 -20.64 4.48
CA LEU A 146 18.81 -21.33 3.92
C LEU A 146 18.34 -22.62 3.25
N ASP A 147 18.56 -22.72 1.95
CA ASP A 147 18.13 -23.86 1.13
C ASP A 147 19.32 -24.74 0.70
N THR A 148 19.02 -25.94 0.19
CA THR A 148 19.95 -26.92 -0.41
C THR A 148 21.00 -27.50 0.56
N LEU A 149 20.67 -27.54 1.86
CA LEU A 149 21.55 -28.03 2.93
C LEU A 149 21.86 -29.53 2.83
N ASP A 150 21.14 -30.29 2.02
CA ASP A 150 21.31 -31.73 1.81
C ASP A 150 21.93 -32.09 0.44
N SER A 151 22.27 -31.11 -0.40
CA SER A 151 22.78 -31.33 -1.76
C SER A 151 24.13 -32.04 -1.84
N TYR A 152 24.94 -32.02 -0.77
CA TYR A 152 26.19 -32.79 -0.69
C TYR A 152 25.94 -34.31 -0.84
N ARG A 153 24.72 -34.79 -0.56
CA ARG A 153 24.31 -36.19 -0.75
C ARG A 153 24.36 -36.62 -2.22
N LEU A 154 24.26 -35.68 -3.17
CA LEU A 154 24.38 -35.96 -4.60
C LEU A 154 25.83 -36.24 -5.04
N VAL A 155 26.83 -35.88 -4.21
CA VAL A 155 28.25 -35.97 -4.54
C VAL A 155 28.84 -37.31 -4.09
N SER A 156 28.51 -37.76 -2.87
CA SER A 156 29.09 -38.96 -2.28
C SER A 156 28.20 -39.57 -1.20
N GLU A 157 28.15 -40.90 -1.15
CA GLU A 157 27.53 -41.67 -0.07
C GLU A 157 28.52 -42.02 1.08
N ASP A 158 29.80 -41.61 0.96
CA ASP A 158 30.82 -41.87 1.97
C ASP A 158 30.54 -41.06 3.26
N PRO A 159 30.26 -41.71 4.40
CA PRO A 159 29.91 -41.03 5.64
C PRO A 159 30.97 -40.02 6.11
N GLN A 160 32.25 -40.27 5.88
CA GLN A 160 33.30 -39.34 6.30
C GLN A 160 33.32 -38.06 5.45
N LYS A 161 33.11 -38.19 4.14
CA LYS A 161 33.01 -37.04 3.24
C LYS A 161 31.75 -36.22 3.51
N MET A 162 30.63 -36.90 3.74
CA MET A 162 29.37 -36.27 4.12
C MET A 162 29.50 -35.50 5.44
N LYS A 163 30.16 -36.09 6.44
CA LYS A 163 30.40 -35.43 7.72
C LYS A 163 31.22 -34.14 7.57
N LYS A 164 32.25 -34.13 6.72
CA LYS A 164 33.02 -32.90 6.45
C LYS A 164 32.16 -31.80 5.82
N GLN A 165 31.26 -32.15 4.91
CA GLN A 165 30.33 -31.19 4.31
C GLN A 165 29.36 -30.63 5.36
N GLN A 166 28.84 -31.49 6.25
CA GLN A 166 28.00 -31.09 7.39
C GLN A 166 28.74 -30.12 8.33
N GLU A 167 30.00 -30.42 8.68
CA GLU A 167 30.86 -29.54 9.50
C GLU A 167 31.08 -28.18 8.82
N GLY A 168 31.25 -28.15 7.50
CA GLY A 168 31.35 -26.93 6.71
C GLY A 168 30.08 -26.06 6.74
N ILE A 169 28.90 -26.69 6.63
CA ILE A 169 27.61 -26.02 6.77
C ILE A 169 27.46 -25.42 8.17
N ILE A 170 27.75 -26.19 9.22
CA ILE A 170 27.69 -25.74 10.62
C ILE A 170 28.61 -24.54 10.83
N SER A 171 29.85 -24.61 10.35
CA SER A 171 30.83 -23.52 10.42
C SER A 171 30.29 -22.24 9.76
N THR A 172 29.70 -22.36 8.57
CA THR A 172 29.13 -21.21 7.85
C THR A 172 27.98 -20.57 8.63
N ILE A 173 27.07 -21.37 9.19
CA ILE A 173 25.94 -20.88 9.97
C ILE A 173 26.40 -20.19 11.26
N HIS A 174 27.39 -20.75 11.95
CA HIS A 174 28.00 -20.10 13.10
C HIS A 174 28.69 -18.78 12.73
N ALA A 175 29.38 -18.73 11.59
CA ALA A 175 30.00 -17.50 11.11
C ALA A 175 28.96 -16.41 10.76
N ILE A 176 27.80 -16.78 10.21
CA ILE A 176 26.68 -15.85 10.00
C ILE A 176 26.22 -15.29 11.36
N LYS A 177 25.96 -16.14 12.36
CA LYS A 177 25.51 -15.69 13.69
C LYS A 177 26.56 -14.88 14.44
N ALA A 178 27.84 -15.18 14.25
CA ALA A 178 28.94 -14.40 14.84
C ALA A 178 29.01 -13.00 14.23
N LYS A 179 28.84 -12.87 12.91
CA LYS A 179 28.85 -11.58 12.22
C LYS A 179 27.56 -10.78 12.43
N TYR A 180 26.43 -11.47 12.51
CA TYR A 180 25.09 -10.92 12.66
C TYR A 180 24.33 -11.65 13.78
N PRO A 181 24.54 -11.26 15.05
CA PRO A 181 23.94 -11.93 16.21
C PRO A 181 22.40 -12.02 16.15
N ASP A 182 21.75 -10.97 15.62
CA ASP A 182 20.29 -10.89 15.51
C ASP A 182 19.72 -11.60 14.26
N ALA A 183 20.56 -12.24 13.44
CA ALA A 183 20.09 -12.97 12.27
C ALA A 183 19.19 -14.15 12.67
N ARG A 184 17.99 -14.19 12.09
CA ARG A 184 17.03 -15.29 12.22
C ARG A 184 17.22 -16.27 11.07
N LEU A 185 17.27 -17.57 11.35
CA LEU A 185 17.59 -18.59 10.35
C LEU A 185 16.49 -19.66 10.29
N ILE A 186 15.94 -19.89 9.09
CA ILE A 186 15.09 -21.04 8.81
C ILE A 186 15.86 -21.95 7.86
N LEU A 187 15.88 -23.25 8.15
CA LEU A 187 16.57 -24.23 7.32
C LEU A 187 15.56 -25.02 6.46
N ASN A 188 15.83 -25.21 5.18
CA ASN A 188 15.16 -26.27 4.43
C ASN A 188 15.84 -27.61 4.74
N ARG A 189 15.13 -28.49 5.45
CA ARG A 189 15.64 -29.77 5.97
C ARG A 189 16.86 -29.55 6.88
N GLY A 190 18.04 -30.00 6.45
CA GLY A 190 19.28 -29.92 7.24
C GLY A 190 19.25 -30.76 8.52
N PHE A 191 18.51 -31.89 8.53
CA PHE A 191 18.27 -32.69 9.73
C PHE A 191 19.55 -33.17 10.42
N GLU A 192 20.61 -33.43 9.65
CA GLU A 192 21.88 -33.96 10.15
C GLU A 192 22.74 -32.91 10.83
N VAL A 193 22.63 -31.63 10.43
CA VAL A 193 23.37 -30.51 11.04
C VAL A 193 22.60 -29.87 12.20
N LEU A 194 21.28 -30.08 12.26
CA LEU A 194 20.40 -29.49 13.25
C LEU A 194 20.79 -29.77 14.72
N PRO A 195 21.31 -30.95 15.11
CA PRO A 195 21.71 -31.21 16.50
C PRO A 195 22.71 -30.19 17.05
N GLU A 196 23.63 -29.72 16.21
CA GLU A 196 24.67 -28.72 16.56
C GLU A 196 24.15 -27.28 16.46
N LEU A 197 23.04 -27.05 15.73
CA LEU A 197 22.55 -25.73 15.36
C LEU A 197 21.27 -25.30 16.10
N LYS A 198 20.80 -26.09 17.07
CA LYS A 198 19.50 -25.87 17.73
C LYS A 198 19.28 -24.44 18.23
N THR A 199 20.31 -23.81 18.82
CA THR A 199 20.21 -22.45 19.38
C THR A 199 20.33 -21.34 18.32
N SER A 200 20.64 -21.71 17.09
CA SER A 200 20.96 -20.80 15.99
C SER A 200 19.84 -20.70 14.95
N VAL A 201 18.76 -21.48 15.09
CA VAL A 201 17.67 -21.61 14.11
C VAL A 201 16.30 -21.32 14.71
N ASP A 202 15.45 -20.64 13.92
CA ASP A 202 14.09 -20.23 14.27
C ASP A 202 13.02 -21.19 13.75
N GLY A 203 13.37 -22.06 12.80
CA GLY A 203 12.44 -23.01 12.20
C GLY A 203 13.10 -23.94 11.18
N VAL A 204 12.39 -25.02 10.84
CA VAL A 204 12.75 -25.96 9.79
C VAL A 204 11.59 -26.12 8.81
N VAL A 205 11.93 -26.23 7.54
CA VAL A 205 11.00 -26.46 6.44
C VAL A 205 11.28 -27.82 5.82
N ALA A 206 10.27 -28.50 5.30
CA ALA A 206 10.48 -29.73 4.54
C ALA A 206 9.49 -29.87 3.38
N GLU A 207 10.01 -30.37 2.27
CA GLU A 207 9.29 -30.55 1.01
C GLU A 207 9.49 -31.98 0.51
N SER A 208 8.48 -32.81 0.26
CA SER A 208 7.05 -32.64 0.55
C SER A 208 6.53 -33.87 1.29
N LEU A 209 5.36 -33.77 1.94
CA LEU A 209 4.82 -34.81 2.82
C LEU A 209 3.71 -35.63 2.18
N PHE A 210 2.74 -35.01 1.50
CA PHE A 210 1.65 -35.73 0.83
C PHE A 210 1.63 -35.45 -0.68
N ASN A 211 1.79 -34.20 -1.08
CA ASN A 211 1.70 -33.76 -2.47
C ASN A 211 3.04 -33.14 -2.88
N GLY A 212 3.78 -33.83 -3.73
CA GLY A 212 5.11 -33.43 -4.18
C GLY A 212 5.14 -32.88 -5.61
N TRP A 213 6.26 -32.29 -5.98
CA TRP A 213 6.55 -31.81 -7.32
C TRP A 213 7.82 -32.47 -7.88
N ASN A 214 7.74 -32.99 -9.10
CA ASN A 214 8.90 -33.51 -9.82
C ASN A 214 9.38 -32.47 -10.84
N ASN A 215 10.51 -31.82 -10.58
CA ASN A 215 10.99 -30.74 -11.44
C ASN A 215 11.51 -31.19 -12.82
N GLN A 216 11.99 -32.44 -12.96
CA GLN A 216 12.44 -32.96 -14.26
C GLN A 216 11.25 -33.27 -15.17
N LYS A 217 10.24 -33.96 -14.63
CA LYS A 217 9.04 -34.34 -15.38
C LYS A 217 8.01 -33.22 -15.49
N LYS A 218 8.14 -32.18 -14.66
CA LYS A 218 7.16 -31.09 -14.50
C LYS A 218 5.77 -31.61 -14.11
N GLU A 219 5.74 -32.55 -13.17
CA GLU A 219 4.53 -33.25 -12.74
C GLU A 219 4.31 -33.18 -11.22
N TYR A 220 3.06 -32.98 -10.82
CA TYR A 220 2.61 -33.12 -9.42
C TYR A 220 2.36 -34.59 -9.12
N PHE A 221 2.76 -35.07 -7.94
CA PHE A 221 2.60 -36.50 -7.57
C PHE A 221 2.25 -36.68 -6.09
N GLN A 222 1.74 -37.86 -5.74
CA GLN A 222 1.52 -38.25 -4.34
C GLN A 222 2.81 -38.86 -3.75
N VAL A 223 3.27 -38.32 -2.62
CA VAL A 223 4.47 -38.80 -1.94
C VAL A 223 4.28 -40.25 -1.49
N PRO A 224 5.17 -41.19 -1.90
CA PRO A 224 5.08 -42.60 -1.52
C PRO A 224 5.10 -42.79 0.01
N GLU A 225 4.39 -43.80 0.51
CA GLU A 225 4.25 -44.02 1.95
C GLU A 225 5.60 -44.27 2.66
N LYS A 226 6.53 -44.93 1.98
CA LYS A 226 7.88 -45.18 2.50
C LYS A 226 8.61 -43.85 2.78
N ASP A 227 8.55 -42.92 1.82
CA ASP A 227 9.24 -41.64 1.90
C ASP A 227 8.54 -40.71 2.91
N ARG A 228 7.21 -40.71 2.91
CA ARG A 228 6.40 -40.01 3.91
C ARG A 228 6.72 -40.48 5.33
N SER A 229 6.78 -41.80 5.55
CA SER A 229 7.11 -42.38 6.85
C SER A 229 8.54 -42.07 7.30
N ALA A 230 9.50 -42.02 6.37
CA ALA A 230 10.87 -41.61 6.66
C ALA A 230 10.94 -40.13 7.05
N LEU A 231 10.31 -39.26 6.27
CA LEU A 231 10.28 -37.82 6.54
C LEU A 231 9.60 -37.51 7.89
N LEU A 232 8.47 -38.16 8.20
CA LEU A 232 7.77 -37.96 9.47
C LEU A 232 8.66 -38.22 10.70
N LYS A 233 9.55 -39.23 10.64
CA LYS A 233 10.48 -39.51 11.73
C LYS A 233 11.41 -38.32 11.98
N GLU A 234 11.96 -37.73 10.92
CA GLU A 234 12.79 -36.53 11.02
C GLU A 234 11.98 -35.33 11.53
N LEU A 235 10.79 -35.07 10.97
CA LEU A 235 9.95 -33.94 11.39
C LEU A 235 9.56 -34.01 12.87
N TYR A 236 9.20 -35.20 13.37
CA TYR A 236 8.93 -35.38 14.81
C TYR A 236 10.20 -35.21 15.64
N ALA A 237 11.36 -35.64 15.16
CA ALA A 237 12.62 -35.41 15.85
C ALA A 237 12.94 -33.90 15.95
N VAL A 238 12.68 -33.11 14.90
CA VAL A 238 12.81 -31.65 14.94
C VAL A 238 11.83 -31.03 15.94
N LYS A 239 10.55 -31.41 15.85
CA LYS A 239 9.50 -30.91 16.74
C LYS A 239 9.80 -31.20 18.22
N ASN A 240 10.30 -32.39 18.53
CA ASN A 240 10.68 -32.79 19.90
C ASN A 240 11.83 -31.94 20.48
N ARG A 241 12.60 -31.24 19.63
CA ARG A 241 13.63 -30.29 20.06
C ARG A 241 13.05 -28.89 20.37
N GLY A 242 11.77 -28.66 20.13
CA GLY A 242 11.09 -27.37 20.32
C GLY A 242 11.22 -26.42 19.12
N ILE A 243 11.65 -26.92 17.96
CA ILE A 243 11.82 -26.11 16.75
C ILE A 243 10.53 -26.19 15.91
N PRO A 244 9.94 -25.04 15.48
CA PRO A 244 8.79 -25.03 14.59
C PRO A 244 9.09 -25.72 13.24
N VAL A 245 8.16 -26.54 12.77
CA VAL A 245 8.30 -27.26 11.50
C VAL A 245 7.21 -26.82 10.53
N THR A 246 7.60 -26.38 9.34
CA THR A 246 6.71 -26.08 8.23
C THR A 246 6.85 -27.12 7.13
N VAL A 247 5.74 -27.64 6.62
CA VAL A 247 5.71 -28.59 5.51
C VAL A 247 5.16 -27.89 4.28
N VAL A 248 5.91 -27.93 3.19
CA VAL A 248 5.51 -27.40 1.89
C VAL A 248 5.04 -28.54 0.99
N ASP A 249 3.80 -28.45 0.55
CA ASP A 249 3.15 -29.40 -0.36
C ASP A 249 2.67 -28.66 -1.62
N TYR A 250 2.69 -29.35 -2.75
CA TYR A 250 2.46 -28.77 -4.07
C TYR A 250 1.13 -29.22 -4.68
N LEU A 251 0.30 -28.26 -5.09
CA LEU A 251 -0.92 -28.51 -5.86
C LEU A 251 -0.93 -27.68 -7.14
N SER A 252 -1.47 -28.27 -8.21
CA SER A 252 -1.66 -27.56 -9.47
C SER A 252 -2.63 -26.38 -9.28
N PRO A 253 -2.51 -25.29 -10.06
CA PRO A 253 -3.47 -24.17 -9.99
C PRO A 253 -4.93 -24.58 -10.21
N LYS A 254 -5.18 -25.69 -10.91
CA LYS A 254 -6.52 -26.24 -11.13
C LYS A 254 -7.10 -26.89 -9.86
N ASP A 255 -6.23 -27.36 -8.96
CA ASP A 255 -6.58 -28.03 -7.71
C ASP A 255 -6.49 -27.10 -6.50
N ALA A 256 -6.31 -25.79 -6.72
CA ALA A 256 -6.20 -24.78 -5.65
C ALA A 256 -7.36 -24.84 -4.64
N ALA A 257 -8.56 -25.23 -5.07
CA ALA A 257 -9.72 -25.42 -4.19
C ALA A 257 -9.52 -26.51 -3.12
N ASN A 258 -8.61 -27.46 -3.34
CA ASN A 258 -8.29 -28.55 -2.41
C ASN A 258 -7.21 -28.19 -1.38
N ALA A 259 -6.58 -27.01 -1.51
CA ALA A 259 -5.47 -26.60 -0.67
C ALA A 259 -5.83 -26.58 0.84
N GLU A 260 -7.04 -26.11 1.20
CA GLU A 260 -7.48 -26.09 2.61
C GLU A 260 -7.57 -27.49 3.21
N ALA A 261 -8.02 -28.49 2.41
CA ALA A 261 -8.10 -29.87 2.85
C ALA A 261 -6.71 -30.51 2.99
N ALA A 262 -5.80 -30.25 2.05
CA ALA A 262 -4.41 -30.71 2.13
C ALA A 262 -3.70 -30.13 3.35
N ALA A 263 -3.87 -28.84 3.60
CA ALA A 263 -3.27 -28.15 4.73
C ALA A 263 -3.78 -28.68 6.09
N LYS A 264 -5.08 -29.00 6.20
CA LYS A 264 -5.66 -29.64 7.39
C LYS A 264 -5.02 -31.00 7.72
N LYS A 265 -4.64 -31.79 6.71
CA LYS A 265 -3.97 -33.09 6.92
C LYS A 265 -2.59 -32.92 7.58
N ILE A 266 -1.81 -31.96 7.11
CA ILE A 266 -0.50 -31.62 7.68
C ILE A 266 -0.67 -31.05 9.10
N ALA A 267 -1.62 -30.12 9.29
CA ALA A 267 -1.90 -29.52 10.58
C ALA A 267 -2.34 -30.54 11.64
N ALA A 268 -3.08 -31.59 11.24
CA ALA A 268 -3.49 -32.67 12.13
C ALA A 268 -2.31 -33.50 12.67
N LEU A 269 -1.16 -33.49 11.98
CA LEU A 269 0.10 -34.09 12.46
C LEU A 269 0.89 -33.13 13.37
N GLY A 270 0.38 -31.90 13.54
CA GLY A 270 0.95 -30.86 14.37
C GLY A 270 2.18 -30.19 13.74
N PHE A 271 2.18 -30.05 12.42
CA PHE A 271 3.13 -29.25 11.65
C PHE A 271 2.42 -28.07 10.98
N ASN A 272 3.16 -27.03 10.61
CA ASN A 272 2.60 -25.86 9.94
C ASN A 272 2.49 -26.11 8.43
N PRO A 273 1.29 -26.02 7.83
CA PRO A 273 1.14 -26.28 6.40
C PRO A 273 1.40 -25.03 5.54
N TRP A 274 2.11 -25.23 4.43
CA TRP A 274 2.11 -24.30 3.30
C TRP A 274 1.78 -25.08 2.02
N ILE A 275 0.69 -24.70 1.34
CA ILE A 275 0.27 -25.34 0.09
C ILE A 275 0.34 -24.31 -1.03
N THR A 276 1.10 -24.61 -2.08
CA THR A 276 1.40 -23.69 -3.18
C THR A 276 1.50 -24.42 -4.52
N ASP A 277 1.63 -23.68 -5.61
CA ASP A 277 2.05 -24.20 -6.91
C ASP A 277 3.58 -24.38 -6.97
N SER A 278 4.07 -25.12 -7.97
CA SER A 278 5.50 -25.40 -8.15
C SER A 278 6.39 -24.19 -8.39
N THR A 279 5.81 -23.02 -8.68
CA THR A 279 6.57 -21.77 -8.92
C THR A 279 6.61 -20.84 -7.72
N PHE A 280 5.92 -21.17 -6.62
CA PHE A 280 5.77 -20.27 -5.46
C PHE A 280 5.21 -18.88 -5.84
N THR A 281 4.35 -18.82 -6.86
CA THR A 281 3.69 -17.55 -7.26
C THR A 281 2.21 -17.52 -6.89
N GLN A 282 1.68 -18.60 -6.31
CA GLN A 282 0.29 -18.70 -5.90
C GLN A 282 0.15 -18.87 -4.39
N ILE A 283 -0.68 -18.00 -3.78
CA ILE A 283 -1.08 -18.14 -2.37
C ILE A 283 -2.49 -18.73 -2.36
N TYR A 284 -2.60 -20.02 -2.04
CA TYR A 284 -3.90 -20.71 -1.96
C TYR A 284 -4.58 -20.55 -0.60
N LEU A 285 -3.79 -20.46 0.48
CA LEU A 285 -4.29 -20.42 1.86
C LEU A 285 -4.58 -18.98 2.29
N ASN A 286 -5.75 -18.46 1.91
CA ASN A 286 -6.17 -17.09 2.26
C ASN A 286 -6.88 -16.98 3.63
N LYS A 287 -6.78 -18.03 4.47
CA LYS A 287 -7.44 -18.12 5.79
C LYS A 287 -6.45 -18.58 6.84
N VAL A 288 -6.13 -17.74 7.81
CA VAL A 288 -5.51 -18.19 9.05
C VAL A 288 -6.63 -18.68 9.97
N ALA A 289 -6.93 -19.97 9.88
CA ALA A 289 -7.78 -20.66 10.83
C ALA A 289 -7.24 -22.07 11.05
N TYR A 290 -6.26 -22.22 11.96
CA TYR A 290 -5.96 -23.52 12.55
C TYR A 290 -6.37 -23.48 14.02
N PRO A 291 -7.52 -24.06 14.39
CA PRO A 291 -7.85 -24.27 15.79
C PRO A 291 -6.88 -25.28 16.40
N SER A 292 -6.45 -25.01 17.62
CA SER A 292 -5.74 -25.95 18.50
C SER A 292 -6.50 -27.28 18.60
N PRO A 293 -5.81 -28.44 18.64
CA PRO A 293 -6.46 -29.74 18.75
C PRO A 293 -6.89 -29.98 20.21
N GLN A 294 -7.95 -29.31 20.68
CA GLN A 294 -8.75 -29.74 21.85
C GLN A 294 -10.07 -28.94 22.01
N LYS A 295 -10.97 -29.09 21.04
CA LYS A 295 -12.42 -29.23 21.23
C LYS A 295 -13.10 -29.33 19.86
N ILE A 296 -13.38 -30.57 19.47
CA ILE A 296 -14.18 -30.88 18.31
C ILE A 296 -15.64 -30.85 18.75
N TYR A 297 -16.37 -29.78 18.41
CA TYR A 297 -17.80 -29.87 18.13
C TYR A 297 -17.99 -29.73 16.62
N PHE A 298 -18.34 -30.83 15.97
CA PHE A 298 -18.74 -30.84 14.58
C PHE A 298 -20.13 -30.20 14.45
N ALA A 299 -20.14 -28.96 13.97
CA ALA A 299 -21.20 -28.44 13.13
C ALA A 299 -20.52 -27.58 12.06
N GLN A 300 -20.72 -27.91 10.79
CA GLN A 300 -20.41 -27.01 9.69
C GLN A 300 -21.16 -25.69 9.91
N PRO A 301 -20.48 -24.55 9.69
CA PRO A 301 -21.10 -23.53 8.87
C PRO A 301 -20.21 -23.30 7.64
N GLN A 302 -20.79 -23.52 6.46
CA GLN A 302 -20.56 -22.56 5.39
C GLN A 302 -20.77 -21.17 5.98
N ASN A 303 -19.85 -20.22 5.78
CA ASN A 303 -19.89 -18.76 6.10
C ASN A 303 -18.54 -18.26 6.69
N VAL A 304 -17.46 -18.31 5.91
CA VAL A 304 -16.89 -17.20 5.10
C VAL A 304 -16.12 -16.15 5.94
N SER A 305 -14.81 -16.36 6.11
CA SER A 305 -13.85 -15.24 6.14
C SER A 305 -13.36 -15.07 4.70
N ALA A 306 -13.83 -14.05 4.00
CA ALA A 306 -13.37 -13.72 2.65
C ALA A 306 -12.47 -12.49 2.72
N HIS A 307 -11.24 -12.63 2.22
CA HIS A 307 -10.43 -11.47 1.84
C HIS A 307 -11.19 -10.69 0.77
N LEU A 308 -11.28 -9.38 0.95
CA LEU A 308 -11.94 -8.52 -0.03
C LEU A 308 -10.88 -7.98 -0.98
N PRO A 309 -10.90 -8.35 -2.28
CA PRO A 309 -9.97 -7.78 -3.23
C PRO A 309 -10.19 -6.27 -3.30
N ARG A 310 -9.10 -5.52 -3.46
CA ARG A 310 -9.13 -4.06 -3.53
C ARG A 310 -8.60 -3.50 -4.85
N LYS A 311 -8.03 -4.33 -5.73
CA LYS A 311 -7.49 -3.87 -7.02
C LYS A 311 -8.61 -3.73 -8.05
N VAL A 312 -8.62 -2.63 -8.78
CA VAL A 312 -9.46 -2.41 -9.95
C VAL A 312 -8.55 -2.17 -11.15
N LEU A 313 -8.67 -3.02 -12.16
CA LEU A 313 -7.90 -2.87 -13.39
C LEU A 313 -8.58 -1.81 -14.27
N ILE A 314 -7.87 -0.76 -14.64
CA ILE A 314 -8.31 0.25 -15.60
C ILE A 314 -7.58 0.01 -16.91
N LEU A 315 -8.34 -0.32 -17.95
CA LEU A 315 -7.84 -0.33 -19.32
C LEU A 315 -7.98 1.06 -19.92
N TYR A 316 -6.89 1.62 -20.42
CA TYR A 316 -6.86 2.92 -21.07
C TYR A 316 -6.16 2.82 -22.43
N ASP A 317 -6.52 3.71 -23.37
CA ASP A 317 -5.82 3.86 -24.65
C ASP A 317 -4.80 5.01 -24.57
N GLY A 318 -3.52 4.71 -24.80
CA GLY A 318 -2.44 5.68 -24.79
C GLY A 318 -1.24 5.23 -25.61
N GLU A 319 -0.25 6.10 -25.81
CA GLU A 319 0.97 5.74 -26.55
C GLU A 319 1.78 4.63 -25.85
N VAL A 320 2.38 3.73 -26.65
CA VAL A 320 3.19 2.62 -26.13
C VAL A 320 4.59 3.12 -25.80
N ASN A 321 5.13 2.72 -24.64
CA ASN A 321 6.45 3.11 -24.12
C ASN A 321 6.61 4.59 -23.74
N SER A 322 5.55 5.39 -23.71
CA SER A 322 5.57 6.73 -23.13
C SER A 322 5.03 6.69 -21.69
N PRO A 323 5.85 7.01 -20.66
CA PRO A 323 5.34 7.23 -19.30
C PRO A 323 4.28 8.32 -19.25
N GLY A 324 4.45 9.38 -20.06
CA GLY A 324 3.54 10.52 -20.12
C GLY A 324 2.12 10.16 -20.55
N ALA A 325 1.96 9.16 -21.42
CA ALA A 325 0.65 8.70 -21.88
C ALA A 325 -0.30 8.22 -20.75
N LYS A 326 0.23 7.79 -19.60
CA LYS A 326 -0.60 7.40 -18.44
C LYS A 326 -1.19 8.61 -17.70
N LEU A 327 -0.33 9.59 -17.45
CA LEU A 327 -0.65 10.79 -16.69
C LEU A 327 -1.47 11.77 -17.53
N SER A 328 -1.21 11.86 -18.83
CA SER A 328 -1.97 12.67 -19.79
C SER A 328 -3.30 12.05 -20.20
N SER A 329 -3.51 10.75 -19.99
CA SER A 329 -4.79 10.10 -20.26
C SER A 329 -5.86 10.63 -19.30
N GLU A 330 -6.80 11.42 -19.82
CA GLU A 330 -7.86 12.05 -19.03
C GLU A 330 -8.68 11.01 -18.27
N ALA A 331 -8.90 9.85 -18.88
CA ALA A 331 -9.58 8.72 -18.25
C ALA A 331 -8.79 8.12 -17.09
N SER A 332 -7.45 8.05 -17.17
CA SER A 332 -6.63 7.42 -16.13
C SER A 332 -6.73 8.17 -14.81
N GLN A 333 -6.71 9.51 -14.83
CA GLN A 333 -6.89 10.32 -13.62
C GLN A 333 -8.35 10.41 -13.17
N ALA A 334 -9.26 10.73 -14.10
CA ALA A 334 -10.67 10.94 -13.79
C ALA A 334 -11.35 9.69 -13.22
N LEU A 335 -10.98 8.49 -13.71
CA LEU A 335 -11.51 7.23 -13.22
C LEU A 335 -10.88 6.81 -11.89
N SER A 336 -9.59 7.10 -11.68
CA SER A 336 -8.88 6.65 -10.49
C SER A 336 -9.35 7.33 -9.21
N MET A 337 -9.57 8.65 -9.23
CA MET A 337 -10.01 9.39 -8.05
C MET A 337 -11.28 8.82 -7.39
N PRO A 338 -12.42 8.65 -8.08
CA PRO A 338 -13.64 8.13 -7.45
C PRO A 338 -13.48 6.69 -6.96
N ILE A 339 -12.67 5.87 -7.65
CA ILE A 339 -12.39 4.48 -7.23
C ILE A 339 -11.51 4.47 -5.98
N ASN A 340 -10.51 5.36 -5.87
CA ASN A 340 -9.71 5.53 -4.67
C ASN A 340 -10.56 5.99 -3.48
N TYR A 341 -11.48 6.94 -3.69
CA TYR A 341 -12.42 7.41 -2.66
C TYR A 341 -13.34 6.29 -2.12
N LEU A 342 -13.68 5.31 -2.96
CA LEU A 342 -14.45 4.13 -2.57
C LEU A 342 -13.59 3.06 -1.84
N GLY A 343 -12.30 3.34 -1.63
CA GLY A 343 -11.38 2.47 -0.91
C GLY A 343 -10.62 1.47 -1.80
N TYR A 344 -10.63 1.63 -3.12
CA TYR A 344 -10.01 0.68 -4.06
C TYR A 344 -8.73 1.24 -4.68
N VAL A 345 -7.80 0.35 -5.00
CA VAL A 345 -6.51 0.66 -5.62
C VAL A 345 -6.64 0.44 -7.12
N THR A 346 -6.20 1.40 -7.92
CA THR A 346 -6.26 1.30 -9.38
C THR A 346 -4.95 0.77 -9.97
N ILE A 347 -5.08 -0.16 -10.91
CA ILE A 347 -3.98 -0.71 -11.69
C ILE A 347 -4.24 -0.33 -13.14
N LEU A 348 -3.35 0.44 -13.75
CA LEU A 348 -3.50 0.86 -15.14
C LEU A 348 -2.88 -0.15 -16.10
N HIS A 349 -3.54 -0.37 -17.23
CA HIS A 349 -3.00 -1.17 -18.32
C HIS A 349 -3.35 -0.54 -19.67
N ASN A 350 -2.32 -0.30 -20.49
CA ASN A 350 -2.47 0.27 -21.82
C ASN A 350 -2.99 -0.81 -22.78
N VAL A 351 -4.16 -0.59 -23.38
CA VAL A 351 -4.76 -1.55 -24.32
C VAL A 351 -4.01 -1.70 -25.62
N ARG A 352 -3.08 -0.81 -25.95
CA ARG A 352 -2.16 -0.98 -27.09
C ARG A 352 -1.08 -2.04 -26.83
N THR A 353 -0.96 -2.54 -25.60
CA THR A 353 -0.09 -3.68 -25.23
C THR A 353 -0.88 -4.98 -25.05
N PRO A 354 -0.25 -6.17 -25.04
CA PRO A 354 -0.95 -7.44 -24.83
C PRO A 354 -1.77 -7.46 -23.53
N LEU A 355 -3.04 -7.83 -23.60
CA LEU A 355 -3.95 -7.80 -22.44
C LEU A 355 -3.47 -8.73 -21.31
N PRO A 356 -3.68 -8.37 -20.03
CA PRO A 356 -3.16 -9.13 -18.91
C PRO A 356 -3.85 -10.50 -18.82
N LYS A 357 -3.03 -11.54 -18.60
CA LYS A 357 -3.48 -12.92 -18.44
C LYS A 357 -3.61 -13.28 -16.96
N ASN A 358 -4.33 -14.37 -16.66
CA ASN A 358 -4.43 -14.96 -15.32
C ASN A 358 -5.01 -14.03 -14.22
N LEU A 359 -5.86 -13.06 -14.60
CA LEU A 359 -6.64 -12.32 -13.61
C LEU A 359 -7.52 -13.27 -12.78
N SER A 360 -7.66 -12.93 -11.50
CA SER A 360 -8.35 -13.74 -10.50
C SER A 360 -9.34 -12.86 -9.72
N PRO A 361 -10.56 -13.34 -9.46
CA PRO A 361 -11.55 -12.62 -8.64
C PRO A 361 -11.14 -12.51 -7.16
N ASN A 362 -10.10 -13.22 -6.72
CA ASN A 362 -9.51 -13.05 -5.38
C ASN A 362 -8.51 -11.89 -5.31
N ASP A 363 -8.08 -11.36 -6.46
CA ASP A 363 -7.07 -10.31 -6.57
C ASP A 363 -7.68 -9.00 -7.05
N TYR A 364 -8.64 -9.08 -7.97
CA TYR A 364 -9.30 -7.92 -8.57
C TYR A 364 -10.77 -7.84 -8.18
N ALA A 365 -11.18 -6.69 -7.65
CA ALA A 365 -12.56 -6.35 -7.32
C ALA A 365 -13.39 -6.03 -8.59
N GLY A 366 -12.73 -5.66 -9.68
CA GLY A 366 -13.39 -5.35 -10.93
C GLY A 366 -12.44 -4.80 -12.00
N ILE A 367 -13.01 -4.53 -13.17
CA ILE A 367 -12.33 -3.99 -14.35
C ILE A 367 -13.14 -2.80 -14.86
N VAL A 368 -12.48 -1.70 -15.17
CA VAL A 368 -13.04 -0.57 -15.90
C VAL A 368 -12.31 -0.46 -17.24
N SER A 369 -13.04 -0.57 -18.33
CA SER A 369 -12.49 -0.43 -19.68
C SER A 369 -12.90 0.90 -20.27
N TYR A 370 -11.94 1.78 -20.49
CA TYR A 370 -12.13 3.03 -21.23
C TYR A 370 -11.31 2.94 -22.53
N VAL A 371 -11.97 2.49 -23.59
CA VAL A 371 -11.34 2.21 -24.89
C VAL A 371 -12.16 2.85 -26.00
N PRO A 372 -11.54 3.14 -27.16
CA PRO A 372 -12.29 3.62 -28.32
C PRO A 372 -13.33 2.61 -28.79
N GLU A 373 -14.24 3.06 -29.65
CA GLU A 373 -15.25 2.21 -30.29
C GLU A 373 -14.62 0.99 -31.00
N PHE A 374 -13.46 1.20 -31.64
CA PHE A 374 -12.72 0.16 -32.36
C PHE A 374 -11.25 0.14 -31.93
N LEU A 375 -10.76 -1.03 -31.50
CA LEU A 375 -9.34 -1.30 -31.36
C LEU A 375 -8.85 -2.01 -32.62
N ILE A 376 -8.48 -1.24 -33.64
CA ILE A 376 -8.14 -1.72 -34.98
C ILE A 376 -7.14 -2.88 -34.92
N GLY A 377 -7.53 -4.04 -35.43
CA GLY A 377 -6.71 -5.25 -35.51
C GLY A 377 -6.64 -6.08 -34.23
N ARG A 378 -7.35 -5.69 -33.14
CA ARG A 378 -7.39 -6.39 -31.85
C ARG A 378 -8.81 -6.57 -31.29
N GLU A 379 -9.83 -6.35 -32.11
CA GLU A 379 -11.26 -6.42 -31.76
C GLU A 379 -11.65 -7.80 -31.20
N ASP A 380 -11.15 -8.86 -31.82
CA ASP A 380 -11.38 -10.24 -31.38
C ASP A 380 -10.63 -10.60 -30.10
N GLU A 381 -9.46 -9.99 -29.88
CA GLU A 381 -8.68 -10.21 -28.67
C GLU A 381 -9.42 -9.65 -27.46
N ILE A 382 -9.85 -8.38 -27.54
CA ILE A 382 -10.55 -7.73 -26.42
C ILE A 382 -11.90 -8.38 -26.15
N TYR A 383 -12.65 -8.78 -27.18
CA TYR A 383 -13.90 -9.52 -27.03
C TYR A 383 -13.71 -10.85 -26.29
N LYS A 384 -12.73 -11.67 -26.72
CA LYS A 384 -12.42 -12.95 -26.05
C LYS A 384 -11.97 -12.72 -24.61
N TRP A 385 -11.18 -11.68 -24.37
CA TRP A 385 -10.70 -11.33 -23.05
C TRP A 385 -11.83 -10.91 -22.11
N TYR A 386 -12.76 -10.04 -22.54
CA TYR A 386 -13.94 -9.69 -21.74
C TYR A 386 -14.76 -10.92 -21.36
N LYS A 387 -15.02 -11.81 -22.33
CA LYS A 387 -15.75 -13.06 -22.09
C LYS A 387 -15.06 -13.95 -21.05
N GLU A 388 -13.73 -14.01 -21.07
CA GLU A 388 -12.96 -14.74 -20.05
C GLU A 388 -13.14 -14.13 -18.66
N GLN A 389 -13.05 -12.80 -18.52
CA GLN A 389 -13.17 -12.13 -17.21
C GLN A 389 -14.60 -12.24 -16.65
N MET A 390 -15.62 -12.13 -17.51
CA MET A 390 -17.01 -12.39 -17.14
C MET A 390 -17.22 -13.84 -16.66
N LYS A 391 -16.59 -14.83 -17.33
CA LYS A 391 -16.64 -16.24 -16.90
C LYS A 391 -15.98 -16.44 -15.53
N LYS A 392 -14.92 -15.69 -15.23
CA LYS A 392 -14.26 -15.65 -13.92
C LYS A 392 -15.03 -14.87 -12.86
N LYS A 393 -16.17 -14.25 -13.22
CA LYS A 393 -17.02 -13.42 -12.36
C LYS A 393 -16.30 -12.18 -11.82
N ILE A 394 -15.38 -11.62 -12.58
CA ILE A 394 -14.80 -10.30 -12.28
C ILE A 394 -15.76 -9.26 -12.86
N PRO A 395 -16.35 -8.35 -12.05
CA PRO A 395 -17.23 -7.29 -12.55
C PRO A 395 -16.53 -6.43 -13.61
N LEU A 396 -17.24 -6.14 -14.71
CA LEU A 396 -16.71 -5.39 -15.84
C LEU A 396 -17.57 -4.15 -16.09
N VAL A 397 -16.91 -2.99 -16.13
CA VAL A 397 -17.48 -1.72 -16.57
C VAL A 397 -16.90 -1.34 -17.92
N ILE A 398 -17.76 -0.97 -18.87
CA ILE A 398 -17.37 -0.54 -20.22
C ILE A 398 -17.78 0.91 -20.43
N LEU A 399 -16.80 1.78 -20.64
CA LEU A 399 -16.97 3.20 -20.88
C LEU A 399 -16.45 3.55 -22.27
N TYR A 400 -17.08 4.54 -22.88
CA TYR A 400 -16.80 5.02 -24.23
C TYR A 400 -17.17 3.99 -25.32
N GLY A 401 -16.41 2.90 -25.46
CA GLY A 401 -16.64 1.87 -26.48
C GLY A 401 -16.27 0.46 -26.01
N PHE A 402 -16.67 -0.55 -26.80
CA PHE A 402 -16.31 -1.95 -26.56
C PHE A 402 -14.95 -2.35 -27.16
N GLY A 403 -14.33 -1.48 -27.97
CA GLY A 403 -13.16 -1.83 -28.76
C GLY A 403 -13.45 -2.78 -29.94
N PHE A 404 -14.72 -3.04 -30.25
CA PHE A 404 -15.17 -3.81 -31.42
C PHE A 404 -16.53 -3.30 -31.93
N SER A 405 -16.88 -3.65 -33.18
CA SER A 405 -18.12 -3.21 -33.83
C SER A 405 -19.40 -3.65 -33.10
N LEU A 406 -20.32 -2.69 -32.89
CA LEU A 406 -21.62 -2.92 -32.27
C LEU A 406 -22.63 -3.56 -33.25
N ASP A 407 -22.32 -3.63 -34.55
CA ASP A 407 -23.14 -4.36 -35.53
C ASP A 407 -22.98 -5.89 -35.43
N ASP A 408 -21.97 -6.37 -34.70
CA ASP A 408 -21.77 -7.79 -34.44
C ASP A 408 -22.76 -8.28 -33.37
N GLU A 409 -23.95 -8.65 -33.83
CA GLU A 409 -25.05 -9.11 -32.96
C GLU A 409 -24.64 -10.33 -32.10
N GLN A 410 -23.75 -11.19 -32.61
CA GLN A 410 -23.26 -12.35 -31.87
C GLN A 410 -22.39 -11.92 -30.67
N LYS A 411 -21.49 -10.95 -30.87
CA LYS A 411 -20.69 -10.37 -29.78
C LYS A 411 -21.59 -9.67 -28.77
N LEU A 412 -22.52 -8.81 -29.21
CA LEU A 412 -23.42 -8.07 -28.31
C LEU A 412 -24.34 -8.95 -27.46
N ARG A 413 -24.86 -10.04 -28.04
CA ARG A 413 -25.70 -11.00 -27.31
C ARG A 413 -24.96 -11.61 -26.11
N THR A 414 -23.63 -11.75 -26.17
CA THR A 414 -22.80 -12.21 -25.04
C THR A 414 -22.91 -11.27 -23.83
N PHE A 415 -23.16 -9.99 -24.06
CA PHE A 415 -23.32 -8.96 -23.03
C PHE A 415 -24.79 -8.72 -22.65
N GLY A 416 -25.74 -9.49 -23.21
CA GLY A 416 -27.17 -9.27 -22.99
C GLY A 416 -27.71 -8.01 -23.66
N LEU A 417 -27.05 -7.58 -24.75
CA LEU A 417 -27.45 -6.45 -25.59
C LEU A 417 -27.94 -6.96 -26.94
N SER A 418 -28.76 -6.15 -27.63
CA SER A 418 -29.06 -6.37 -29.05
C SER A 418 -29.02 -5.06 -29.82
N ALA A 419 -28.38 -5.07 -30.98
CA ALA A 419 -28.46 -4.02 -31.97
C ALA A 419 -29.14 -4.60 -33.22
N PRO A 420 -30.34 -4.13 -33.63
CA PRO A 420 -30.81 -4.40 -34.97
C PRO A 420 -29.92 -3.64 -35.98
N LEU A 421 -29.73 -4.20 -37.17
CA LEU A 421 -29.19 -3.45 -38.31
C LEU A 421 -30.03 -2.18 -38.48
N TYR A 422 -29.42 -1.02 -38.25
CA TYR A 422 -30.13 0.25 -38.19
C TYR A 422 -29.49 1.26 -39.16
N PHE A 423 -30.14 1.45 -40.31
CA PHE A 423 -29.78 2.42 -41.33
C PHE A 423 -31.04 3.03 -41.96
N PRO A 424 -31.03 4.32 -42.32
CA PRO A 424 -29.94 5.30 -42.14
C PRO A 424 -29.79 5.78 -40.68
N LYS A 425 -28.65 6.41 -40.34
CA LYS A 425 -28.48 7.11 -39.05
C LYS A 425 -29.58 8.17 -38.87
N PRO A 426 -30.09 8.37 -37.64
CA PRO A 426 -31.23 9.24 -37.42
C PRO A 426 -30.83 10.71 -37.58
N LYS A 427 -31.78 11.59 -37.88
CA LYS A 427 -31.56 13.04 -37.91
C LYS A 427 -31.84 13.69 -36.56
N ASN A 428 -32.78 13.14 -35.79
CA ASN A 428 -33.23 13.73 -34.54
C ASN A 428 -33.22 12.68 -33.43
N VAL A 429 -32.42 12.91 -32.40
CA VAL A 429 -32.34 12.04 -31.23
C VAL A 429 -32.73 12.83 -29.99
N ARG A 430 -33.52 12.22 -29.12
CA ARG A 430 -33.88 12.79 -27.82
C ARG A 430 -33.70 11.80 -26.69
N ILE A 431 -33.24 12.29 -25.55
CA ILE A 431 -33.22 11.52 -24.31
C ILE A 431 -34.65 11.39 -23.79
N VAL A 432 -35.12 10.16 -23.63
CA VAL A 432 -36.49 9.84 -23.17
C VAL A 432 -36.55 9.30 -21.75
N TYR A 433 -35.41 8.87 -21.19
CA TYR A 433 -35.31 8.46 -19.79
C TYR A 433 -33.89 8.69 -19.26
N LYS A 434 -33.81 9.14 -18.00
CA LYS A 434 -32.58 9.29 -17.22
C LYS A 434 -32.82 8.80 -15.78
N ALA A 435 -31.93 7.98 -15.24
CA ALA A 435 -31.93 7.56 -13.84
C ALA A 435 -31.41 8.70 -12.93
N PRO A 436 -31.71 8.70 -11.61
CA PRO A 436 -31.29 9.77 -10.69
C PRO A 436 -29.79 10.05 -10.63
N MET A 437 -28.94 9.05 -10.88
CA MET A 437 -27.48 9.22 -10.92
C MET A 437 -26.97 9.91 -12.20
N MET A 438 -27.81 10.09 -13.22
CA MET A 438 -27.46 10.78 -14.45
C MET A 438 -27.68 12.29 -14.31
N GLY A 439 -26.90 13.09 -15.02
CA GLY A 439 -26.94 14.56 -14.92
C GLY A 439 -26.21 15.09 -13.69
N TYR A 440 -25.15 14.41 -13.23
CA TYR A 440 -24.47 14.72 -11.97
C TYR A 440 -23.80 16.10 -11.96
N GLU A 441 -22.88 16.38 -12.89
CA GLU A 441 -22.29 17.71 -13.07
C GLU A 441 -22.79 18.39 -14.33
N ALA A 442 -23.06 17.61 -15.39
CA ALA A 442 -23.63 18.08 -16.64
C ALA A 442 -24.72 17.11 -17.12
N ASN A 443 -25.76 17.62 -17.79
CA ASN A 443 -26.76 16.76 -18.40
C ASN A 443 -26.14 15.98 -19.57
N PRO A 444 -26.38 14.66 -19.67
CA PRO A 444 -25.92 13.89 -20.82
C PRO A 444 -26.48 14.47 -22.12
N VAL A 445 -25.67 14.46 -23.18
CA VAL A 445 -26.05 14.84 -24.54
C VAL A 445 -25.96 13.59 -25.40
N ILE A 446 -26.96 13.34 -26.25
CA ILE A 446 -26.95 12.23 -27.21
C ILE A 446 -27.47 12.76 -28.54
N GLY A 447 -26.57 12.95 -29.49
CA GLY A 447 -26.90 13.36 -30.85
C GLY A 447 -27.02 12.17 -31.80
N SER A 448 -27.30 12.48 -33.06
CA SER A 448 -27.40 11.51 -34.16
C SER A 448 -26.09 10.76 -34.44
N GLU A 449 -24.96 11.42 -34.19
CA GLU A 449 -23.61 10.97 -34.49
C GLU A 449 -23.16 9.79 -33.63
N VAL A 450 -23.61 9.74 -32.37
CA VAL A 450 -23.29 8.64 -31.43
C VAL A 450 -24.45 7.66 -31.24
N PHE A 451 -25.57 7.82 -31.94
CA PHE A 451 -26.75 6.98 -31.73
C PHE A 451 -26.56 5.59 -32.32
N GLU A 452 -26.65 4.57 -31.46
CA GLU A 452 -26.67 3.16 -31.84
C GLU A 452 -27.97 2.53 -31.35
N ALA A 453 -28.72 1.81 -32.19
CA ALA A 453 -30.05 1.27 -31.83
C ALA A 453 -30.00 0.08 -30.84
N ILE A 454 -29.16 0.17 -29.81
CA ILE A 454 -28.87 -0.87 -28.84
C ILE A 454 -29.94 -0.90 -27.76
N THR A 455 -30.43 -2.10 -27.45
CA THR A 455 -31.35 -2.32 -26.32
C THR A 455 -30.78 -3.31 -25.32
N LEU A 456 -30.96 -2.99 -24.03
CA LEU A 456 -30.58 -3.85 -22.92
C LEU A 456 -31.67 -4.92 -22.69
N LYS A 457 -31.30 -6.20 -22.72
CA LYS A 457 -32.26 -7.30 -22.49
C LYS A 457 -32.44 -7.63 -21.02
N LYS A 458 -31.37 -7.50 -20.21
CA LYS A 458 -31.40 -7.84 -18.78
C LYS A 458 -30.54 -6.87 -17.98
N GLY A 459 -31.18 -6.18 -17.04
CA GLY A 459 -30.52 -5.21 -16.17
C GLY A 459 -31.39 -3.98 -15.94
N THR A 460 -30.75 -2.92 -15.47
CA THR A 460 -31.41 -1.63 -15.21
C THR A 460 -30.87 -0.60 -16.18
N VAL A 461 -31.75 0.00 -16.99
CA VAL A 461 -31.37 1.11 -17.87
C VAL A 461 -31.12 2.35 -17.02
N LEU A 462 -30.02 3.05 -17.30
CA LEU A 462 -29.65 4.31 -16.66
C LEU A 462 -29.92 5.52 -17.56
N LEU A 463 -29.69 5.38 -18.87
CA LEU A 463 -29.91 6.43 -19.86
C LEU A 463 -30.49 5.83 -21.13
N ARG A 464 -31.60 6.40 -21.62
CA ARG A 464 -32.26 5.97 -22.85
C ARG A 464 -32.50 7.15 -23.78
N ALA A 465 -32.07 7.01 -25.02
CA ALA A 465 -32.41 7.88 -26.12
C ALA A 465 -33.37 7.19 -27.10
N LYS A 466 -34.11 8.00 -27.85
CA LYS A 466 -35.03 7.58 -28.91
C LYS A 466 -34.88 8.51 -30.10
N ASP A 467 -34.86 7.95 -31.29
CA ASP A 467 -34.81 8.70 -32.54
C ASP A 467 -36.22 9.14 -33.03
N GLU A 468 -36.30 9.73 -34.23
CA GLU A 468 -37.57 10.06 -34.88
C GLU A 468 -38.40 8.84 -35.32
N ASN A 469 -37.79 7.70 -35.62
CA ASN A 469 -38.48 6.49 -36.11
C ASN A 469 -38.94 5.56 -34.96
N GLY A 470 -38.54 5.88 -33.74
CA GLY A 470 -38.87 5.18 -32.53
C GLY A 470 -37.93 4.04 -32.11
N ALA A 471 -36.80 3.88 -32.81
CA ALA A 471 -35.68 3.08 -32.35
C ALA A 471 -35.12 3.59 -31.01
N ILE A 472 -34.65 2.65 -30.21
CA ILE A 472 -34.21 2.90 -28.84
C ILE A 472 -32.70 2.70 -28.76
N PHE A 473 -32.03 3.61 -28.06
CA PHE A 473 -30.66 3.46 -27.63
C PHE A 473 -30.59 3.49 -26.10
N ASP A 474 -30.39 2.33 -25.49
CA ASP A 474 -30.04 2.18 -24.07
C ASP A 474 -28.56 2.49 -23.88
N VAL A 475 -28.23 3.78 -23.86
CA VAL A 475 -26.87 4.33 -23.83
C VAL A 475 -26.05 3.84 -22.64
N ALA A 476 -26.69 3.76 -21.47
CA ALA A 476 -26.05 3.34 -20.23
C ALA A 476 -26.95 2.40 -19.44
N GLY A 477 -26.35 1.41 -18.77
CA GLY A 477 -27.09 0.41 -18.02
C GLY A 477 -26.24 -0.36 -17.02
N LEU A 478 -26.90 -0.88 -15.98
CA LEU A 478 -26.35 -1.85 -15.02
C LEU A 478 -26.79 -3.25 -15.42
N THR A 479 -25.88 -4.21 -15.37
CA THR A 479 -26.09 -5.59 -15.83
C THR A 479 -25.59 -6.59 -14.77
N PRO A 480 -25.94 -7.88 -14.86
CA PRO A 480 -25.40 -8.88 -13.94
C PRO A 480 -23.87 -9.07 -14.00
N TRP A 481 -23.23 -8.66 -15.10
CA TRP A 481 -21.77 -8.75 -15.27
C TRP A 481 -21.06 -7.43 -14.93
N GLY A 482 -21.80 -6.34 -14.77
CA GLY A 482 -21.30 -5.06 -14.28
C GLY A 482 -22.11 -3.89 -14.81
N GLY A 483 -21.55 -3.06 -15.70
CA GLY A 483 -22.28 -1.94 -16.27
C GLY A 483 -21.61 -1.30 -17.48
N TYR A 484 -22.29 -0.38 -18.15
CA TYR A 484 -21.74 0.30 -19.30
C TYR A 484 -22.28 1.72 -19.50
N TYR A 485 -21.51 2.53 -20.24
CA TYR A 485 -21.90 3.82 -20.83
C TYR A 485 -21.22 3.95 -22.21
N LEU A 486 -21.98 3.81 -23.31
CA LEU A 486 -21.44 3.63 -24.67
C LEU A 486 -21.28 4.92 -25.50
N THR A 487 -20.69 5.96 -24.92
CA THR A 487 -20.31 7.18 -25.66
C THR A 487 -19.19 7.91 -24.92
N GLY A 488 -18.44 8.77 -25.62
CA GLY A 488 -17.51 9.72 -24.99
C GLY A 488 -18.20 10.69 -24.01
N ASN A 489 -19.53 10.86 -24.14
CA ASN A 489 -20.34 11.77 -23.32
C ASN A 489 -20.49 11.36 -21.85
N VAL A 490 -19.79 10.31 -21.39
CA VAL A 490 -19.52 10.08 -19.96
C VAL A 490 -18.72 11.25 -19.37
N PHE A 491 -17.80 11.81 -20.16
CA PHE A 491 -17.05 13.04 -19.91
C PHE A 491 -17.47 14.10 -20.93
N LEU A 492 -18.19 15.13 -20.48
CA LEU A 492 -18.63 16.20 -21.38
C LEU A 492 -17.62 17.34 -21.37
N PRO A 493 -17.13 17.79 -22.55
CA PRO A 493 -16.26 18.96 -22.63
C PRO A 493 -17.03 20.21 -22.18
N ASN A 494 -16.33 21.13 -21.54
CA ASN A 494 -16.86 22.40 -21.04
C ASN A 494 -16.00 23.57 -21.48
N VAL A 495 -16.53 24.79 -21.36
CA VAL A 495 -15.78 26.04 -21.58
C VAL A 495 -14.57 26.08 -20.65
N GLY A 496 -13.38 26.34 -21.20
CA GLY A 496 -12.12 26.30 -20.47
C GLY A 496 -11.34 24.98 -20.59
N ASP A 497 -11.64 24.16 -21.60
CA ASP A 497 -10.90 22.94 -21.94
C ASP A 497 -10.81 21.90 -20.80
N TYR A 498 -11.92 21.71 -20.08
CA TYR A 498 -12.05 20.67 -19.06
C TYR A 498 -13.33 19.85 -19.19
N TYR A 499 -13.35 18.67 -18.55
CA TYR A 499 -14.47 17.74 -18.62
C TYR A 499 -15.34 17.72 -17.37
N ARG A 500 -16.62 17.40 -17.54
CA ARG A 500 -17.60 17.21 -16.46
C ARG A 500 -18.24 15.83 -16.53
N TRP A 501 -18.54 15.26 -15.37
CA TRP A 501 -19.24 13.99 -15.27
C TRP A 501 -20.71 14.12 -15.63
N SER A 502 -21.16 13.32 -16.61
CA SER A 502 -22.60 13.20 -16.92
C SER A 502 -23.33 12.16 -16.06
N VAL A 503 -22.58 11.37 -15.28
CA VAL A 503 -23.08 10.36 -14.35
C VAL A 503 -22.35 10.49 -13.01
N ASN A 504 -23.02 10.26 -11.88
CA ASN A 504 -22.38 10.26 -10.57
C ASN A 504 -21.39 9.08 -10.49
N PRO A 505 -20.07 9.34 -10.50
CA PRO A 505 -19.09 8.27 -10.62
C PRO A 505 -19.07 7.37 -9.37
N PHE A 506 -19.33 7.93 -8.20
CA PHE A 506 -19.31 7.17 -6.93
C PHE A 506 -20.44 6.15 -6.86
N GLU A 507 -21.66 6.55 -7.24
CA GLU A 507 -22.81 5.65 -7.28
C GLU A 507 -22.70 4.64 -8.42
N PHE A 508 -22.26 5.08 -9.59
CA PHE A 508 -22.13 4.22 -10.76
C PHE A 508 -21.08 3.12 -10.53
N PHE A 509 -19.86 3.45 -10.11
CA PHE A 509 -18.84 2.41 -9.86
C PHE A 509 -19.22 1.48 -8.71
N LYS A 510 -19.82 1.99 -7.63
CA LYS A 510 -20.30 1.15 -6.53
C LYS A 510 -21.30 0.10 -7.02
N GLN A 511 -22.27 0.50 -7.84
CA GLN A 511 -23.29 -0.40 -8.35
C GLN A 511 -22.77 -1.31 -9.47
N ALA A 512 -22.06 -0.76 -10.45
CA ALA A 512 -21.60 -1.49 -11.63
C ALA A 512 -20.43 -2.45 -11.34
N LEU A 513 -19.58 -2.17 -10.35
CA LEU A 513 -18.53 -3.09 -9.91
C LEU A 513 -18.95 -3.95 -8.71
N HIS A 514 -20.21 -3.85 -8.27
CA HIS A 514 -20.77 -4.59 -7.14
C HIS A 514 -19.95 -4.43 -5.84
N PHE A 515 -19.45 -3.22 -5.57
CA PHE A 515 -18.69 -2.98 -4.34
C PHE A 515 -19.59 -3.15 -3.11
N PRO A 516 -19.19 -3.97 -2.12
CA PRO A 516 -19.98 -4.22 -0.93
C PRO A 516 -20.05 -2.98 -0.03
N ASP A 517 -21.08 -2.92 0.80
CA ASP A 517 -21.11 -1.99 1.94
C ASP A 517 -20.10 -2.44 3.00
N GLN A 518 -19.11 -1.58 3.27
CA GLN A 518 -18.02 -1.83 4.21
C GLN A 518 -17.42 -0.51 4.69
N PRO A 519 -16.67 -0.51 5.82
CA PRO A 519 -15.81 0.61 6.16
C PRO A 519 -14.72 0.81 5.10
N ILE A 520 -14.48 2.07 4.76
CA ILE A 520 -13.63 2.52 3.66
C ILE A 520 -12.38 3.18 4.25
N PRO A 521 -11.16 2.77 3.93
CA PRO A 521 -9.97 3.47 4.39
C PRO A 521 -9.93 4.93 3.91
N ASP A 522 -9.62 5.87 4.80
CA ASP A 522 -9.67 7.32 4.51
C ASP A 522 -8.28 7.98 4.57
N LEU A 523 -7.89 8.63 3.48
CA LEU A 523 -6.61 9.35 3.35
C LEU A 523 -6.72 10.86 3.64
N SER A 524 -7.92 11.35 3.97
CA SER A 524 -8.19 12.78 4.12
C SER A 524 -8.14 13.25 5.57
N SER A 525 -8.19 12.31 6.53
CA SER A 525 -8.28 12.60 7.95
C SER A 525 -7.55 11.58 8.82
N GLU A 526 -7.28 11.99 10.06
CA GLU A 526 -6.92 11.09 11.16
C GLU A 526 -7.44 11.69 12.47
N ASN A 527 -7.94 10.84 13.35
CA ASN A 527 -8.58 11.22 14.60
C ASN A 527 -9.64 12.30 14.37
N GLY A 528 -10.42 12.15 13.29
CA GLY A 528 -11.56 13.02 12.97
C GLY A 528 -11.22 14.36 12.34
N ARG A 529 -9.97 14.81 12.44
CA ARG A 529 -9.52 16.06 11.84
C ARG A 529 -9.03 15.84 10.43
N ARG A 530 -9.31 16.81 9.55
CA ARG A 530 -8.78 16.81 8.19
C ARG A 530 -7.27 16.97 8.25
N LEU A 531 -6.52 16.18 7.49
CA LEU A 531 -5.07 16.34 7.43
C LEU A 531 -4.74 17.64 6.69
N MET A 532 -3.65 18.29 7.10
CA MET A 532 -3.09 19.46 6.44
C MET A 532 -1.59 19.25 6.22
N LEU A 533 -1.14 19.41 4.99
CA LEU A 533 0.27 19.40 4.62
C LEU A 533 0.61 20.69 3.88
N VAL A 534 1.89 21.05 3.92
CA VAL A 534 2.46 22.18 3.18
C VAL A 534 3.71 21.66 2.49
N HIS A 535 3.81 21.89 1.18
CA HIS A 535 5.03 21.56 0.46
C HIS A 535 5.42 22.64 -0.55
N ILE A 536 6.74 22.86 -0.64
CA ILE A 536 7.34 23.95 -1.38
C ILE A 536 8.32 23.37 -2.39
N ASP A 537 8.00 23.56 -3.67
CA ASP A 537 8.88 23.21 -4.78
C ASP A 537 9.98 24.27 -4.94
N GLY A 538 11.16 23.84 -5.40
CA GLY A 538 12.40 24.61 -5.31
C GLY A 538 12.47 25.84 -6.22
N ASP A 539 11.51 26.03 -7.12
CA ASP A 539 11.54 27.02 -8.19
C ASP A 539 11.53 28.45 -7.67
N GLY A 540 12.49 29.24 -8.16
CA GLY A 540 12.64 30.65 -7.79
C GLY A 540 13.35 30.85 -6.46
N PHE A 541 14.07 29.84 -5.93
CA PHE A 541 14.80 29.97 -4.66
C PHE A 541 15.81 31.14 -4.68
N ALA A 542 16.42 31.38 -5.85
CA ALA A 542 17.36 32.46 -6.09
C ALA A 542 16.70 33.79 -6.49
N ASN A 543 15.36 33.90 -6.49
CA ASN A 543 14.69 35.14 -6.86
C ASN A 543 14.82 36.21 -5.76
N LYS A 544 14.70 37.47 -6.18
CA LYS A 544 14.56 38.62 -5.28
C LYS A 544 13.18 39.22 -5.44
N GLY A 545 12.64 39.74 -4.34
CA GLY A 545 11.36 40.43 -4.37
C GLY A 545 11.34 41.61 -5.33
N GLU A 546 10.25 41.74 -6.09
CA GLU A 546 9.96 42.82 -7.05
C GLU A 546 9.52 44.13 -6.36
N TRP A 547 10.20 44.49 -5.26
CA TRP A 547 10.03 45.75 -4.55
C TRP A 547 11.38 46.43 -4.34
N TYR A 548 11.36 47.74 -4.03
CA TYR A 548 12.59 48.50 -3.84
C TYR A 548 13.47 47.87 -2.74
N LYS A 549 14.72 47.52 -3.10
CA LYS A 549 15.66 46.77 -2.24
C LYS A 549 15.13 45.40 -1.81
N GLY A 550 14.41 44.70 -2.69
CA GLY A 550 13.95 43.33 -2.49
C GLY A 550 15.05 42.41 -1.97
N THR A 551 14.72 41.68 -0.91
CA THR A 551 15.58 40.62 -0.36
C THR A 551 15.35 39.32 -1.12
N TRP A 552 16.12 38.28 -0.82
CA TRP A 552 15.89 36.95 -1.39
C TRP A 552 14.53 36.43 -0.96
N VAL A 553 13.73 35.93 -1.89
CA VAL A 553 12.39 35.42 -1.55
C VAL A 553 12.46 34.19 -0.66
N SER A 554 13.54 33.42 -0.73
CA SER A 554 13.86 32.34 0.21
C SER A 554 14.06 32.84 1.66
N GLU A 555 14.54 34.07 1.88
CA GLU A 555 14.56 34.68 3.22
C GLU A 555 13.20 35.19 3.68
N VAL A 556 12.37 35.69 2.75
CA VAL A 556 10.97 36.04 3.04
C VAL A 556 10.21 34.78 3.46
N MET A 557 10.33 33.69 2.68
CA MET A 557 9.75 32.39 3.01
C MET A 557 10.12 31.93 4.42
N ARG A 558 11.42 31.98 4.75
CA ARG A 558 11.92 31.55 6.07
C ARG A 558 11.28 32.35 7.20
N LYS A 559 11.28 33.69 7.10
CA LYS A 559 10.83 34.58 8.18
C LYS A 559 9.31 34.67 8.29
N ASP A 560 8.64 34.93 7.17
CA ASP A 560 7.24 35.34 7.16
C ASP A 560 6.29 34.13 7.14
N PHE A 561 6.81 32.93 6.82
CA PHE A 561 6.00 31.71 6.74
C PHE A 561 6.53 30.58 7.64
N LEU A 562 7.77 30.11 7.41
CA LEU A 562 8.29 28.93 8.10
C LEU A 562 8.48 29.18 9.60
N GLU A 563 9.03 30.33 9.98
CA GLU A 563 9.19 30.76 11.39
C GLU A 563 7.89 31.30 11.99
N PHE A 564 7.07 31.97 11.19
CA PHE A 564 5.85 32.63 11.65
C PHE A 564 4.72 31.64 11.97
N TYR A 565 4.35 30.77 11.01
CA TYR A 565 3.28 29.79 11.22
C TYR A 565 3.76 28.55 11.99
N ASN A 566 5.06 28.21 11.86
CA ASN A 566 5.68 27.08 12.54
C ASN A 566 4.91 25.75 12.39
N VAL A 567 4.39 25.50 11.19
CA VAL A 567 3.71 24.24 10.82
C VAL A 567 4.67 23.31 10.08
N PRO A 568 4.49 21.97 10.17
CA PRO A 568 5.17 21.01 9.32
C PRO A 568 5.13 21.42 7.85
N THR A 569 6.30 21.65 7.28
CA THR A 569 6.45 22.07 5.89
C THR A 569 7.58 21.29 5.24
N THR A 570 7.31 20.66 4.10
CA THR A 570 8.33 19.99 3.30
C THR A 570 8.90 20.98 2.30
N VAL A 571 10.21 21.22 2.33
CA VAL A 571 10.87 22.24 1.50
C VAL A 571 11.94 21.61 0.64
N SER A 572 11.84 21.83 -0.67
CA SER A 572 12.83 21.36 -1.64
C SER A 572 13.69 22.49 -2.22
N ILE A 573 14.80 22.10 -2.86
CA ILE A 573 15.64 22.99 -3.67
C ILE A 573 16.01 22.30 -4.98
N ILE A 574 16.28 23.09 -6.01
CA ILE A 574 16.89 22.63 -7.25
C ILE A 574 18.40 22.80 -7.09
N GLN A 575 19.18 21.70 -7.08
CA GLN A 575 20.63 21.79 -6.84
C GLN A 575 21.30 22.73 -7.86
N GLY A 576 20.95 22.61 -9.13
CA GLY A 576 21.52 23.39 -10.22
C GLY A 576 21.26 24.89 -10.15
N GLU A 577 20.31 25.34 -9.34
CA GLU A 577 20.07 26.77 -9.12
C GLU A 577 21.03 27.35 -8.06
N ILE A 578 21.33 26.57 -7.01
CA ILE A 578 22.04 27.07 -5.82
C ILE A 578 23.50 26.62 -5.69
N ALA A 579 23.88 25.52 -6.34
CA ALA A 579 25.20 24.91 -6.15
C ALA A 579 26.32 25.65 -6.91
N PRO A 580 27.59 25.52 -6.49
CA PRO A 580 28.72 26.18 -7.15
C PRO A 580 28.94 25.73 -8.60
N ASN A 581 28.49 24.52 -8.94
CA ASN A 581 28.53 23.95 -10.29
C ASN A 581 27.22 24.16 -11.08
N GLY A 582 26.32 25.01 -10.58
CA GLY A 582 25.03 25.33 -11.17
C GLY A 582 25.02 26.62 -11.99
N LEU A 583 23.83 27.22 -12.11
CA LEU A 583 23.53 28.41 -12.90
C LEU A 583 24.15 29.69 -12.31
N TYR A 584 24.26 29.77 -10.97
CA TYR A 584 24.74 30.98 -10.28
C TYR A 584 25.94 30.74 -9.33
N PRO A 585 27.14 30.33 -9.82
CA PRO A 585 28.28 30.00 -8.96
C PRO A 585 28.69 31.10 -7.98
N LYS A 586 28.59 32.37 -8.40
CA LYS A 586 28.94 33.54 -7.56
C LYS A 586 27.94 33.78 -6.43
N LEU A 587 26.69 33.36 -6.59
CA LEU A 587 25.63 33.50 -5.58
C LEU A 587 25.57 32.30 -4.63
N SER A 588 26.15 31.16 -5.02
CA SER A 588 26.09 29.90 -4.28
C SER A 588 26.42 30.02 -2.78
N PRO A 589 27.49 30.71 -2.33
CA PRO A 589 27.76 30.85 -0.89
C PRO A 589 26.62 31.50 -0.11
N THR A 590 25.89 32.43 -0.74
CA THR A 590 24.72 33.09 -0.13
C THR A 590 23.52 32.15 -0.14
N LEU A 591 23.20 31.54 -1.28
CA LEU A 591 22.02 30.70 -1.45
C LEU A 591 22.10 29.43 -0.61
N GLU A 592 23.25 28.75 -0.58
CA GLU A 592 23.45 27.59 0.30
C GLU A 592 23.34 27.96 1.78
N ASN A 593 23.81 29.15 2.18
CA ASN A 593 23.66 29.62 3.56
C ASN A 593 22.19 29.84 3.93
N ILE A 594 21.37 30.35 3.01
CA ILE A 594 19.92 30.49 3.22
C ILE A 594 19.28 29.09 3.32
N ALA A 595 19.63 28.17 2.41
CA ALA A 595 19.11 26.79 2.42
C ALA A 595 19.44 26.06 3.73
N ARG A 596 20.69 26.15 4.22
CA ARG A 596 21.09 25.59 5.53
C ARG A 596 20.24 26.13 6.67
N ARG A 597 19.95 27.43 6.67
CA ARG A 597 19.13 28.08 7.72
C ARG A 597 17.66 27.64 7.65
N ILE A 598 17.12 27.44 6.46
CA ILE A 598 15.78 26.85 6.27
C ILE A 598 15.75 25.40 6.76
N PHE A 599 16.69 24.57 6.32
CA PHE A 599 16.75 23.14 6.67
C PHE A 599 17.04 22.89 8.16
N ALA A 600 17.66 23.85 8.85
CA ALA A 600 17.86 23.85 10.30
C ALA A 600 16.57 24.02 11.11
N LEU A 601 15.48 24.54 10.52
CA LEU A 601 14.23 24.74 11.25
C LEU A 601 13.60 23.38 11.66
N PRO A 602 13.06 23.25 12.89
CA PRO A 602 12.51 21.99 13.38
C PRO A 602 11.23 21.56 12.65
N ASN A 603 10.45 22.52 12.15
CA ASN A 603 9.21 22.29 11.41
C ASN A 603 9.43 22.10 9.90
N VAL A 604 10.68 22.01 9.43
CA VAL A 604 11.01 21.78 8.02
C VAL A 604 11.44 20.34 7.78
N GLU A 605 10.78 19.65 6.86
CA GLU A 605 11.25 18.39 6.28
C GLU A 605 12.01 18.68 4.99
N ILE A 606 13.21 18.10 4.84
CA ILE A 606 14.11 18.38 3.72
C ILE A 606 13.72 17.53 2.51
N ALA A 607 13.61 18.17 1.36
CA ALA A 607 13.31 17.51 0.10
C ALA A 607 14.29 17.89 -1.02
N SER A 608 14.35 17.07 -2.06
CA SER A 608 15.03 17.39 -3.32
C SER A 608 14.01 17.72 -4.41
N HIS A 609 14.35 18.70 -5.26
CA HIS A 609 13.62 19.02 -6.50
C HIS A 609 14.52 18.83 -7.72
N THR A 610 15.29 17.74 -7.71
CA THR A 610 16.24 17.33 -8.75
C THR A 610 17.50 18.21 -8.89
N TYR A 611 18.36 17.87 -9.86
CA TYR A 611 19.53 18.66 -10.21
C TYR A 611 19.19 19.79 -11.16
N SER A 612 18.58 19.48 -12.31
CA SER A 612 18.37 20.45 -13.39
C SER A 612 16.92 20.89 -13.59
N HIS A 613 15.97 20.35 -12.84
CA HIS A 613 14.54 20.62 -13.00
C HIS A 613 14.07 20.34 -14.45
N ALA A 614 13.83 19.07 -14.77
CA ALA A 614 13.26 18.70 -16.07
C ALA A 614 11.81 19.20 -16.18
N TYR A 615 11.53 20.00 -17.22
CA TYR A 615 10.19 20.48 -17.54
C TYR A 615 9.33 19.38 -18.18
N ASN A 616 9.93 18.61 -19.09
CA ASN A 616 9.37 17.38 -19.65
C ASN A 616 10.38 16.26 -19.42
N TRP A 617 10.00 15.30 -18.59
CA TRP A 617 10.90 14.23 -18.15
C TRP A 617 11.32 13.29 -19.29
N GLU A 618 10.36 12.88 -20.12
CA GLU A 618 10.61 11.96 -21.23
C GLU A 618 11.51 12.59 -22.30
N ASP A 619 11.25 13.84 -22.66
CA ASP A 619 12.07 14.59 -23.62
C ASP A 619 13.48 14.86 -23.07
N ALA A 620 13.59 15.17 -21.77
CA ALA A 620 14.90 15.36 -21.13
C ALA A 620 15.75 14.08 -21.15
N GLU A 621 15.17 12.92 -20.84
CA GLU A 621 15.83 11.61 -20.92
C GLU A 621 16.25 11.24 -22.36
N ASN A 622 15.40 11.57 -23.33
CA ASN A 622 15.60 11.19 -24.72
C ASN A 622 16.46 12.17 -25.52
N TYR A 623 16.71 13.38 -25.01
CA TYR A 623 17.51 14.39 -25.69
C TYR A 623 18.94 13.91 -26.02
N LYS A 624 19.28 13.85 -27.31
CA LYS A 624 20.62 13.48 -27.82
C LYS A 624 21.40 14.67 -28.40
N GLY A 625 20.91 15.89 -28.23
CA GLY A 625 21.58 17.10 -28.72
C GLY A 625 22.75 17.53 -27.83
N LYS A 626 23.32 18.71 -28.11
CA LYS A 626 24.43 19.27 -27.34
C LYS A 626 23.92 19.95 -26.07
N PRO A 627 24.60 19.81 -24.91
CA PRO A 627 24.31 20.62 -23.73
C PRO A 627 24.31 22.13 -24.02
N PRO A 628 23.49 22.92 -23.30
CA PRO A 628 22.54 22.49 -22.27
C PRO A 628 21.28 21.83 -22.85
N ASN A 629 20.67 20.92 -22.08
CA ASN A 629 19.41 20.25 -22.46
C ASN A 629 18.25 21.26 -22.44
N PRO A 630 17.52 21.48 -23.57
CA PRO A 630 16.46 22.49 -23.65
C PRO A 630 15.21 22.14 -22.85
N PHE A 631 15.09 20.90 -22.38
CA PHE A 631 13.96 20.44 -21.56
C PHE A 631 14.22 20.54 -20.05
N THR A 632 15.27 21.27 -19.66
CA THR A 632 15.69 21.47 -18.26
C THR A 632 16.10 22.93 -18.06
N ILE A 633 16.38 23.35 -16.82
CA ILE A 633 17.14 24.59 -16.59
C ILE A 633 18.47 24.49 -17.34
N LEU A 634 18.84 25.55 -18.07
CA LEU A 634 19.97 25.55 -19.00
C LEU A 634 21.34 25.62 -18.29
N ILE A 635 21.67 24.57 -17.54
CA ILE A 635 22.92 24.46 -16.78
C ILE A 635 24.08 24.20 -17.74
N PRO A 636 25.11 25.07 -17.77
CA PRO A 636 26.24 24.93 -18.68
C PRO A 636 26.95 23.57 -18.55
N ASN A 637 27.21 22.92 -19.68
CA ASN A 637 27.93 21.65 -19.79
C ASN A 637 27.27 20.43 -19.09
N TYR A 638 26.05 20.56 -18.57
CA TYR A 638 25.34 19.45 -17.94
C TYR A 638 24.72 18.52 -18.99
N VAL A 639 24.91 17.21 -18.82
CA VAL A 639 24.25 16.15 -19.59
C VAL A 639 23.27 15.45 -18.66
N PHE A 640 22.00 15.42 -19.06
CA PHE A 640 20.92 14.85 -18.25
C PHE A 640 21.21 13.39 -17.86
N ASN A 641 20.98 13.05 -16.59
CA ASN A 641 21.20 11.72 -16.07
C ASN A 641 20.30 11.45 -14.84
N ASN A 642 19.43 10.44 -14.93
CA ASN A 642 18.50 10.07 -13.85
C ASN A 642 19.16 9.85 -12.49
N ARG A 643 20.37 9.27 -12.43
CA ARG A 643 21.08 9.10 -11.16
C ARG A 643 21.56 10.44 -10.62
N THR A 644 22.06 11.35 -11.45
CA THR A 644 22.46 12.70 -11.01
C THR A 644 21.25 13.50 -10.54
N GLU A 645 20.16 13.46 -11.31
CA GLU A 645 18.92 14.15 -10.98
C GLU A 645 18.34 13.68 -9.65
N VAL A 646 18.31 12.36 -9.41
CA VAL A 646 17.68 11.80 -8.21
C VAL A 646 18.68 11.61 -7.07
N VAL A 647 19.66 10.73 -7.24
CA VAL A 647 20.58 10.35 -6.18
C VAL A 647 21.60 11.45 -5.91
N GLY A 648 22.16 12.06 -6.97
CA GLY A 648 23.17 13.11 -6.85
C GLY A 648 22.66 14.37 -6.14
N SER A 649 21.44 14.80 -6.44
CA SER A 649 20.81 15.96 -5.78
C SER A 649 20.57 15.72 -4.30
N VAL A 650 20.11 14.52 -3.93
CA VAL A 650 19.93 14.10 -2.54
C VAL A 650 21.26 14.03 -1.80
N GLU A 651 22.28 13.41 -2.40
CA GLU A 651 23.64 13.34 -1.84
C GLU A 651 24.21 14.75 -1.60
N TYR A 652 24.02 15.68 -2.54
CA TYR A 652 24.47 17.07 -2.40
C TYR A 652 23.76 17.77 -1.23
N ILE A 653 22.43 17.65 -1.12
CA ILE A 653 21.66 18.23 -0.02
C ILE A 653 22.16 17.71 1.33
N ASP A 654 22.28 16.38 1.47
CA ASP A 654 22.70 15.74 2.71
C ASP A 654 24.12 16.11 3.15
N GLN A 655 25.03 16.26 2.20
CA GLN A 655 26.42 16.56 2.50
C GLN A 655 26.68 18.05 2.75
N ASN A 656 25.95 18.94 2.07
CA ASN A 656 26.31 20.36 2.02
C ASN A 656 25.30 21.27 2.72
N LEU A 657 24.03 20.86 2.82
CA LEU A 657 22.92 21.74 3.24
C LEU A 657 22.22 21.25 4.51
N SER A 658 22.09 19.94 4.69
CA SER A 658 21.43 19.36 5.85
C SER A 658 22.20 19.61 7.15
N PRO A 659 21.54 20.00 8.25
CA PRO A 659 22.18 20.06 9.57
C PRO A 659 22.44 18.66 10.13
N LEU A 660 23.33 18.57 11.12
CA LEU A 660 23.60 17.32 11.84
C LEU A 660 22.30 16.69 12.38
N GLY A 661 22.07 15.42 12.05
CA GLY A 661 20.90 14.66 12.51
C GLY A 661 19.64 14.81 11.65
N LYS A 662 19.65 15.66 10.61
CA LYS A 662 18.60 15.70 9.59
C LYS A 662 19.16 15.28 8.24
N LYS A 663 18.29 14.74 7.39
CA LYS A 663 18.58 14.32 6.02
C LYS A 663 17.39 14.62 5.13
N CYS A 664 17.62 14.63 3.83
CA CYS A 664 16.58 14.61 2.82
C CYS A 664 15.71 13.36 3.00
N ARG A 665 14.38 13.55 3.03
CA ARG A 665 13.40 12.47 3.22
C ARG A 665 12.39 12.37 2.09
N VAL A 666 12.25 13.42 1.29
CA VAL A 666 11.23 13.53 0.25
C VAL A 666 11.85 13.93 -1.08
N PHE A 667 11.28 13.41 -2.16
CA PHE A 667 11.59 13.78 -3.53
C PHE A 667 10.34 14.40 -4.16
N LEU A 668 10.42 15.67 -4.58
CA LEU A 668 9.31 16.37 -5.24
C LEU A 668 9.59 16.40 -6.74
N TRP A 669 8.67 15.88 -7.55
CA TRP A 669 8.86 15.77 -8.99
C TRP A 669 8.67 17.12 -9.68
N PRO A 670 9.65 17.58 -10.51
CA PRO A 670 9.52 18.83 -11.25
C PRO A 670 8.75 18.65 -12.56
N GLY A 671 8.33 19.78 -13.13
CA GLY A 671 7.74 19.84 -14.46
C GLY A 671 6.44 19.04 -14.59
N ASP A 672 6.32 18.28 -15.67
CA ASP A 672 5.14 17.45 -15.95
C ASP A 672 4.98 16.24 -15.02
N GLY A 673 6.02 15.88 -14.26
CA GLY A 673 6.06 14.71 -13.38
C GLY A 673 5.87 13.37 -14.11
N ASN A 674 6.06 13.32 -15.44
CA ASN A 674 5.93 12.10 -16.26
C ASN A 674 7.18 11.22 -16.17
N VAL A 675 7.38 10.61 -15.00
CA VAL A 675 8.68 10.02 -14.65
C VAL A 675 8.84 8.58 -15.11
N SER A 676 10.08 8.20 -15.48
CA SER A 676 10.41 6.83 -15.86
C SER A 676 10.40 5.88 -14.65
N GLU A 677 10.22 4.58 -14.91
CA GLU A 677 10.35 3.55 -13.86
C GLU A 677 11.73 3.59 -13.21
N GLN A 678 12.77 3.89 -14.00
CA GLN A 678 14.14 3.95 -13.53
C GLN A 678 14.32 5.05 -12.48
N ALA A 679 13.85 6.27 -12.74
CA ALA A 679 14.00 7.34 -11.77
C ALA A 679 13.20 7.12 -10.50
N LEU A 680 11.95 6.68 -10.63
CA LEU A 680 11.14 6.33 -9.47
C LEU A 680 11.81 5.21 -8.66
N SER A 681 12.47 4.25 -9.32
CA SER A 681 13.24 3.21 -8.63
C SER A 681 14.39 3.77 -7.78
N TYR A 682 15.06 4.83 -8.23
CA TYR A 682 16.12 5.46 -7.45
C TYR A 682 15.58 6.11 -6.18
N VAL A 683 14.42 6.78 -6.26
CA VAL A 683 13.77 7.38 -5.09
C VAL A 683 13.45 6.32 -4.03
N TYR A 684 12.84 5.20 -4.44
CA TYR A 684 12.53 4.09 -3.53
C TYR A 684 13.78 3.40 -2.98
N GLN A 685 14.85 3.26 -3.77
CA GLN A 685 16.14 2.70 -3.32
C GLN A 685 16.83 3.58 -2.27
N GLN A 686 16.63 4.89 -2.33
CA GLN A 686 17.11 5.83 -1.30
C GLN A 686 16.21 5.86 -0.04
N GLY A 687 15.07 5.15 -0.05
CA GLY A 687 14.12 5.17 1.06
C GLY A 687 13.39 6.50 1.21
N LEU A 688 13.27 7.27 0.13
CA LEU A 688 12.62 8.57 0.12
C LEU A 688 11.11 8.43 -0.17
N ALA A 689 10.32 9.29 0.46
CA ALA A 689 8.96 9.56 0.02
C ALA A 689 8.99 10.32 -1.31
N ASN A 690 7.94 10.21 -2.14
CA ASN A 690 7.82 10.99 -3.37
C ASN A 690 6.44 11.65 -3.49
N LEU A 691 6.38 12.81 -4.14
CA LEU A 691 5.14 13.55 -4.39
C LEU A 691 5.20 14.36 -5.70
N ASN A 692 4.02 14.69 -6.24
CA ASN A 692 3.65 15.52 -7.40
C ASN A 692 3.48 14.62 -8.66
N PRO A 693 2.41 14.72 -9.48
CA PRO A 693 1.63 15.92 -9.83
C PRO A 693 0.27 16.03 -9.12
N GLY A 694 -0.37 17.20 -9.24
CA GLY A 694 -1.68 17.54 -8.67
C GLY A 694 -2.68 18.00 -9.73
N SER A 695 -3.83 18.52 -9.29
CA SER A 695 -4.80 19.20 -10.14
C SER A 695 -5.67 20.11 -9.27
N LEU A 696 -6.04 21.28 -9.81
CA LEU A 696 -6.76 22.30 -9.08
C LEU A 696 -8.24 22.43 -9.50
N ILE A 697 -9.13 21.96 -8.63
CA ILE A 697 -10.55 22.29 -8.69
C ILE A 697 -10.80 23.69 -8.13
N THR A 698 -11.47 24.55 -8.90
CA THR A 698 -11.89 25.90 -8.47
C THR A 698 -13.40 26.09 -8.69
N ASN A 699 -13.95 27.23 -8.27
CA ASN A 699 -15.34 27.56 -8.62
C ASN A 699 -15.55 27.70 -10.15
N PHE A 700 -14.51 28.09 -10.90
CA PHE A 700 -14.58 28.19 -12.36
C PHE A 700 -14.42 26.82 -13.04
N TYR A 701 -13.44 26.03 -12.58
CA TYR A 701 -13.16 24.67 -13.04
C TYR A 701 -13.83 23.63 -12.12
N ASN A 702 -15.13 23.77 -11.87
CA ASN A 702 -15.85 23.00 -10.85
C ASN A 702 -16.33 21.63 -11.38
N SER A 703 -15.40 20.68 -11.43
CA SER A 703 -15.63 19.29 -11.80
C SER A 703 -14.78 18.34 -10.97
N LYS A 704 -15.33 17.19 -10.60
CA LYS A 704 -14.57 16.13 -9.92
C LYS A 704 -13.50 15.48 -10.81
N VAL A 705 -13.49 15.78 -12.11
CA VAL A 705 -12.35 15.47 -12.99
C VAL A 705 -11.10 16.25 -12.59
N GLN A 706 -11.26 17.46 -12.03
CA GLN A 706 -10.15 18.33 -11.56
C GLN A 706 -9.68 17.98 -10.14
N VAL A 707 -10.08 16.82 -9.60
CA VAL A 707 -9.59 16.33 -8.32
C VAL A 707 -8.60 15.21 -8.61
N PRO A 708 -7.33 15.32 -8.18
CA PRO A 708 -6.30 14.37 -8.55
C PRO A 708 -6.60 12.97 -8.01
N ALA A 709 -6.06 11.93 -8.66
CA ALA A 709 -6.02 10.59 -8.10
C ALA A 709 -5.15 10.55 -6.81
N VAL A 710 -5.09 9.41 -6.12
CA VAL A 710 -4.12 9.25 -5.01
C VAL A 710 -2.68 9.12 -5.55
N GLY A 711 -2.54 8.57 -6.75
CA GLY A 711 -1.28 8.29 -7.41
C GLY A 711 -1.45 7.15 -8.41
N LEU A 712 -0.37 6.80 -9.11
CA LEU A 712 -0.37 5.78 -10.15
C LEU A 712 0.86 4.86 -10.05
N TYR A 713 0.72 3.61 -10.50
CA TYR A 713 1.85 2.69 -10.62
C TYR A 713 2.68 2.96 -11.89
N GLN A 714 3.99 3.08 -11.69
CA GLN A 714 5.00 3.03 -12.73
C GLN A 714 5.93 1.84 -12.48
N GLY A 715 5.74 0.78 -13.26
CA GLY A 715 6.34 -0.52 -12.96
C GLY A 715 5.86 -1.04 -11.59
N PRO A 716 6.76 -1.51 -10.71
CA PRO A 716 6.42 -1.94 -9.36
C PRO A 716 6.30 -0.78 -8.36
N TYR A 717 6.63 0.44 -8.75
CA TYR A 717 6.69 1.59 -7.85
C TYR A 717 5.46 2.47 -7.97
N TYR A 718 5.05 3.11 -6.86
CA TYR A 718 3.90 3.99 -6.83
C TYR A 718 4.33 5.45 -6.77
N GLN A 719 3.92 6.24 -7.76
CA GLN A 719 4.09 7.69 -7.75
C GLN A 719 2.89 8.31 -7.03
N VAL A 720 3.13 9.02 -5.92
CA VAL A 720 2.06 9.62 -5.11
C VAL A 720 1.77 11.02 -5.61
N PHE A 721 0.50 11.38 -5.71
CA PHE A 721 0.05 12.67 -6.22
C PHE A 721 -0.27 13.64 -5.10
N ALA A 722 -0.02 14.93 -5.38
CA ALA A 722 -0.38 16.02 -4.49
C ALA A 722 -1.91 16.06 -4.33
N PRO A 723 -2.45 16.24 -3.11
CA PRO A 723 -3.88 16.34 -2.88
C PRO A 723 -4.59 17.49 -3.63
N THR A 724 -3.85 18.55 -3.99
CA THR A 724 -4.33 19.70 -4.78
C THR A 724 -3.26 20.15 -5.78
N GLY A 725 -3.64 20.99 -6.74
CA GLY A 725 -2.73 21.68 -7.66
C GLY A 725 -1.98 22.86 -7.04
N ASN A 726 -0.92 23.31 -7.69
CA ASN A 726 -0.04 24.40 -7.21
C ASN A 726 -0.46 25.79 -7.71
N ASP A 727 0.32 26.78 -7.30
CA ASP A 727 0.28 28.18 -7.75
C ASP A 727 0.41 28.36 -9.27
N TYR A 728 1.21 27.55 -9.97
CA TYR A 728 1.33 27.61 -11.43
C TYR A 728 -0.02 27.40 -12.12
N GLU A 729 -0.85 26.48 -11.63
CA GLU A 729 -2.20 26.24 -12.16
C GLU A 729 -3.10 27.49 -12.05
N THR A 730 -2.92 28.33 -11.02
CA THR A 730 -3.66 29.60 -10.87
C THR A 730 -3.06 30.76 -11.67
N ILE A 731 -1.73 30.84 -11.75
CA ILE A 731 -1.02 31.94 -12.41
C ILE A 731 -1.15 31.85 -13.94
N VAL A 732 -1.14 30.64 -14.50
CA VAL A 732 -1.41 30.44 -15.94
C VAL A 732 -2.83 30.88 -16.31
N GLN A 733 -3.80 30.67 -15.41
CA GLN A 733 -5.20 31.04 -15.62
C GLN A 733 -5.41 32.56 -15.48
N ASN A 734 -4.66 33.22 -14.59
CA ASN A 734 -4.67 34.66 -14.42
C ASN A 734 -3.29 35.14 -13.95
N PRO A 735 -2.52 35.88 -14.78
CA PRO A 735 -1.12 36.22 -14.54
C PRO A 735 -0.88 37.21 -13.37
N VAL A 736 -1.91 37.48 -12.58
CA VAL A 736 -1.82 38.26 -11.34
C VAL A 736 -1.60 37.29 -10.19
N PHE A 737 -0.44 37.34 -9.52
CA PHE A 737 -0.07 36.49 -8.36
C PHE A 737 -1.09 36.42 -7.21
N TYR A 738 -2.09 37.30 -7.19
CA TYR A 738 -3.22 37.22 -6.26
C TYR A 738 -4.19 36.05 -6.57
N SER A 739 -4.23 35.53 -7.80
CA SER A 739 -5.13 34.46 -8.23
C SER A 739 -4.93 33.14 -7.48
N ILE A 740 -3.74 32.92 -6.91
CA ILE A 740 -3.43 31.77 -6.04
C ILE A 740 -4.41 31.58 -4.88
N ILE A 741 -5.09 32.65 -4.47
CA ILE A 741 -6.15 32.57 -3.47
C ILE A 741 -7.28 31.58 -3.83
N ASP A 742 -7.46 31.30 -5.11
CA ASP A 742 -8.46 30.36 -5.62
C ASP A 742 -8.19 28.92 -5.15
N ILE A 743 -6.98 28.61 -4.63
CA ILE A 743 -6.70 27.34 -3.92
C ILE A 743 -7.65 27.14 -2.72
N ILE A 744 -8.15 28.22 -2.10
CA ILE A 744 -9.16 28.12 -1.04
C ILE A 744 -10.46 27.47 -1.56
N ASP A 745 -10.80 27.62 -2.83
CA ASP A 745 -11.94 26.94 -3.44
C ASP A 745 -11.71 25.43 -3.47
N ALA A 746 -10.50 24.99 -3.82
CA ALA A 746 -10.12 23.60 -3.78
C ALA A 746 -10.32 23.01 -2.38
N PHE A 747 -9.90 23.73 -1.33
CA PHE A 747 -10.10 23.29 0.05
C PHE A 747 -11.58 23.10 0.41
N LYS A 748 -12.47 23.97 -0.10
CA LYS A 748 -13.91 23.89 0.15
C LYS A 748 -14.57 22.75 -0.65
N LEU A 749 -14.29 22.70 -1.95
CA LEU A 749 -14.91 21.78 -2.91
C LEU A 749 -14.45 20.33 -2.71
N THR A 750 -13.30 20.12 -2.07
CA THR A 750 -12.80 18.78 -1.68
C THR A 750 -13.15 18.40 -0.24
N ASP A 751 -13.84 19.24 0.51
CA ASP A 751 -14.34 18.92 1.86
C ASP A 751 -15.87 18.71 1.88
N LYS A 752 -16.59 19.39 1.00
CA LYS A 752 -18.06 19.32 0.88
C LYS A 752 -18.51 19.16 -0.58
N PRO A 753 -19.62 18.42 -0.82
CA PRO A 753 -20.47 17.72 0.15
C PRO A 753 -19.86 16.41 0.68
N GLN A 754 -18.72 16.00 0.13
CA GLN A 754 -17.94 14.84 0.53
C GLN A 754 -16.49 15.28 0.71
N ARG A 755 -15.81 14.77 1.74
CA ARG A 755 -14.38 15.02 1.95
C ARG A 755 -13.58 14.06 1.09
N LEU A 756 -13.00 14.57 0.01
CA LEU A 756 -12.26 13.80 -0.99
C LEU A 756 -10.76 13.81 -0.74
N LYS A 757 -10.23 14.90 -0.18
CA LYS A 757 -8.79 15.14 -0.06
C LYS A 757 -8.43 15.81 1.26
N PRO A 758 -7.20 15.62 1.78
CA PRO A 758 -6.64 16.49 2.81
C PRO A 758 -6.48 17.93 2.27
N ILE A 759 -6.14 18.88 3.16
CA ILE A 759 -5.68 20.21 2.76
C ILE A 759 -4.20 20.10 2.39
N ASP A 760 -3.81 20.67 1.27
CA ASP A 760 -2.42 20.75 0.84
C ASP A 760 -2.13 22.18 0.36
N ILE A 761 -1.18 22.86 0.98
CA ILE A 761 -0.70 24.16 0.51
C ILE A 761 0.53 23.89 -0.34
N TYR A 762 0.30 23.79 -1.66
CA TYR A 762 1.31 23.49 -2.67
C TYR A 762 1.66 24.75 -3.48
N PHE A 763 2.92 25.19 -3.44
CA PHE A 763 3.39 26.39 -4.14
C PHE A 763 4.93 26.40 -4.30
N HIS A 764 5.45 27.39 -5.03
CA HIS A 764 6.88 27.57 -5.27
C HIS A 764 7.42 28.85 -4.60
N PHE A 765 8.75 29.02 -4.56
CA PHE A 765 9.36 30.25 -4.03
C PHE A 765 9.02 31.48 -4.88
N PHE A 766 8.89 31.33 -6.20
CA PHE A 766 8.55 32.46 -7.09
C PHE A 766 7.22 33.12 -6.75
N THR A 767 6.29 32.43 -6.06
CA THR A 767 5.04 33.04 -5.60
C THR A 767 5.29 34.23 -4.67
N LEU A 768 6.42 34.27 -3.98
CA LEU A 768 6.78 35.37 -3.08
C LEU A 768 7.56 36.50 -3.77
N ASP A 769 7.78 36.43 -5.09
CA ASP A 769 8.45 37.49 -5.86
C ASP A 769 7.66 38.80 -5.77
N GLN A 770 6.33 38.71 -5.66
CA GLN A 770 5.46 39.87 -5.57
C GLN A 770 4.77 39.97 -4.20
N LEU A 771 4.61 41.21 -3.71
CA LEU A 771 3.85 41.49 -2.48
C LEU A 771 2.40 40.99 -2.53
N GLY A 772 1.82 40.88 -3.75
CA GLY A 772 0.51 40.27 -3.96
C GLY A 772 0.48 38.80 -3.56
N GLY A 773 1.47 38.02 -3.99
CA GLY A 773 1.61 36.61 -3.64
C GLY A 773 1.91 36.41 -2.15
N VAL A 774 2.79 37.22 -1.55
CA VAL A 774 3.03 37.20 -0.09
C VAL A 774 1.72 37.38 0.69
N LYS A 775 0.91 38.39 0.34
CA LYS A 775 -0.38 38.64 0.99
C LYS A 775 -1.40 37.52 0.76
N ALA A 776 -1.44 36.97 -0.46
CA ALA A 776 -2.33 35.86 -0.78
C ALA A 776 -1.96 34.60 0.01
N MET A 777 -0.67 34.29 0.13
CA MET A 777 -0.19 33.15 0.91
C MET A 777 -0.54 33.29 2.39
N HIS A 778 -0.40 34.48 3.01
CA HIS A 778 -0.87 34.66 4.39
C HIS A 778 -2.36 34.31 4.52
N LYS A 779 -3.19 34.78 3.59
CA LYS A 779 -4.63 34.48 3.59
C LYS A 779 -4.94 32.98 3.42
N ILE A 780 -4.15 32.25 2.63
CA ILE A 780 -4.29 30.80 2.44
C ILE A 780 -3.93 30.05 3.73
N PHE A 781 -2.80 30.38 4.36
CA PHE A 781 -2.40 29.79 5.65
C PHE A 781 -3.41 30.09 6.76
N ASP A 782 -3.83 31.36 6.89
CA ASP A 782 -4.83 31.78 7.87
C ASP A 782 -6.15 31.03 7.68
N TYR A 783 -6.60 30.87 6.42
CA TYR A 783 -7.80 30.10 6.12
C TYR A 783 -7.65 28.62 6.51
N ALA A 784 -6.56 27.97 6.11
CA ALA A 784 -6.35 26.55 6.41
C ALA A 784 -6.31 26.29 7.93
N LEU A 785 -5.57 27.12 8.68
CA LEU A 785 -5.42 27.01 10.14
C LEU A 785 -6.66 27.47 10.92
N SER A 786 -7.59 28.19 10.28
CA SER A 786 -8.89 28.51 10.89
C SER A 786 -9.82 27.30 11.00
N THR A 787 -9.51 26.20 10.31
CA THR A 787 -10.30 24.96 10.34
C THR A 787 -9.67 23.91 11.26
N PRO A 788 -10.46 22.98 11.84
CA PRO A 788 -9.90 21.88 12.64
C PRO A 788 -9.07 20.92 11.79
N VAL A 789 -7.74 21.06 11.86
CA VAL A 789 -6.78 20.26 11.10
C VAL A 789 -5.82 19.46 11.99
N MET A 790 -5.26 18.41 11.41
CA MET A 790 -4.07 17.70 11.89
C MET A 790 -2.93 17.92 10.91
N ASN A 791 -1.93 18.70 11.31
CA ASN A 791 -0.79 19.01 10.44
C ASN A 791 0.15 17.81 10.37
N ILE A 792 0.63 17.50 9.17
CA ILE A 792 1.55 16.39 8.91
C ILE A 792 2.61 16.81 7.87
N PHE A 793 3.73 16.08 7.84
CA PHE A 793 4.68 16.22 6.75
C PHE A 793 4.24 15.45 5.49
N VAL A 794 4.86 15.75 4.34
CA VAL A 794 4.63 14.98 3.11
C VAL A 794 4.99 13.52 3.27
N SER A 795 6.07 13.20 4.00
CA SER A 795 6.46 11.80 4.24
C SER A 795 5.40 11.01 5.02
N ASP A 796 4.66 11.64 5.93
CA ASP A 796 3.55 11.00 6.64
C ASP A 796 2.39 10.68 5.69
N TYR A 797 2.04 11.62 4.80
CA TYR A 797 1.02 11.40 3.78
C TYR A 797 1.43 10.29 2.82
N PHE A 798 2.69 10.30 2.36
CA PHE A 798 3.25 9.24 1.53
C PHE A 798 3.10 7.87 2.20
N ASN A 799 3.50 7.73 3.47
CA ASN A 799 3.39 6.47 4.21
C ASN A 799 1.93 6.01 4.37
N LYS A 800 1.01 6.95 4.62
CA LYS A 800 -0.45 6.66 4.63
C LYS A 800 -0.93 6.14 3.28
N VAL A 801 -0.45 6.69 2.17
CA VAL A 801 -0.77 6.21 0.82
C VAL A 801 -0.20 4.81 0.58
N GLN A 802 1.05 4.55 0.96
CA GLN A 802 1.64 3.20 0.88
C GLN A 802 0.84 2.18 1.70
N ASP A 803 0.37 2.58 2.87
CA ASP A 803 -0.48 1.77 3.72
C ASP A 803 -1.87 1.57 3.10
N PHE A 804 -2.51 2.62 2.57
CA PHE A 804 -3.75 2.51 1.81
C PHE A 804 -3.67 1.48 0.69
N ILE A 805 -2.56 1.43 -0.04
CA ILE A 805 -2.35 0.51 -1.15
C ILE A 805 -2.21 -0.93 -0.67
N SER A 806 -1.48 -1.14 0.43
CA SER A 806 -1.16 -2.48 0.94
C SER A 806 -2.12 -3.00 2.02
N LEU A 807 -3.08 -2.17 2.47
CA LEU A 807 -4.05 -2.49 3.50
C LEU A 807 -4.98 -3.62 3.04
N SER A 808 -5.16 -4.59 3.94
CA SER A 808 -6.01 -5.76 3.71
C SER A 808 -7.28 -5.71 4.55
N ILE A 809 -8.42 -6.00 3.93
CA ILE A 809 -9.73 -6.07 4.58
C ILE A 809 -10.24 -7.51 4.51
N THR A 810 -10.71 -8.02 5.64
CA THR A 810 -11.37 -9.33 5.71
C THR A 810 -12.75 -9.19 6.33
N LYS A 811 -13.79 -9.62 5.63
CA LYS A 811 -15.13 -9.71 6.21
C LYS A 811 -15.18 -10.89 7.19
N LYS A 812 -15.69 -10.66 8.40
CA LYS A 812 -16.03 -11.67 9.41
C LYS A 812 -17.56 -11.72 9.58
N GLN A 813 -18.09 -12.70 10.33
CA GLN A 813 -19.53 -12.92 10.47
C GLN A 813 -20.29 -11.68 10.98
N ASP A 814 -19.65 -10.90 11.86
CA ASP A 814 -20.24 -9.80 12.62
C ASP A 814 -19.48 -8.47 12.45
N GLY A 815 -18.49 -8.41 11.56
CA GLY A 815 -17.62 -7.24 11.44
C GLY A 815 -16.59 -7.33 10.32
N TRP A 816 -15.55 -6.51 10.42
CA TRP A 816 -14.44 -6.44 9.46
C TRP A 816 -13.10 -6.38 10.20
N SER A 817 -12.12 -7.15 9.75
CA SER A 817 -10.74 -7.04 10.20
C SER A 817 -9.92 -6.23 9.21
N PHE A 818 -9.10 -5.33 9.73
CA PHE A 818 -8.19 -4.46 8.98
C PHE A 818 -6.75 -4.78 9.37
N PHE A 819 -5.89 -4.87 8.37
CA PHE A 819 -4.45 -5.07 8.53
C PHE A 819 -3.71 -3.99 7.75
N THR A 820 -2.91 -3.20 8.45
CA THR A 820 -2.23 -2.01 7.94
C THR A 820 -0.75 -2.03 8.36
N ASN A 821 0.06 -1.15 7.78
CA ASN A 821 1.43 -0.81 8.19
C ASN A 821 1.48 0.15 9.39
N ASP A 822 0.32 0.40 10.00
CA ASP A 822 0.13 1.28 11.14
C ASP A 822 0.16 2.79 10.81
N ASP A 823 0.31 3.17 9.53
CA ASP A 823 0.35 4.55 9.07
C ASP A 823 -1.04 5.12 8.79
N LEU A 824 -1.90 4.34 8.14
CA LEU A 824 -3.31 4.69 7.87
C LEU A 824 -4.19 4.22 9.03
N ARG A 825 -4.81 5.18 9.72
CA ARG A 825 -5.54 4.94 10.97
C ARG A 825 -6.96 5.53 11.01
N GLU A 826 -7.54 5.79 9.84
CA GLU A 826 -8.89 6.34 9.74
C GLU A 826 -9.70 5.52 8.75
N LEU A 827 -10.93 5.19 9.14
CA LEU A 827 -11.91 4.53 8.28
C LEU A 827 -13.16 5.39 8.20
N ARG A 828 -13.74 5.52 7.02
CA ARG A 828 -15.03 6.16 6.78
C ARG A 828 -16.13 5.11 6.67
N ILE A 829 -17.24 5.30 7.39
CA ILE A 829 -18.47 4.52 7.22
C ILE A 829 -19.64 5.46 6.91
N PRO A 830 -20.52 5.14 5.95
CA PRO A 830 -21.78 5.83 5.81
C PRO A 830 -22.60 5.72 7.10
N GLN A 831 -23.17 6.83 7.57
CA GLN A 831 -23.98 6.82 8.81
C GLN A 831 -25.17 5.85 8.73
N SER A 832 -25.66 5.55 7.53
CA SER A 832 -26.70 4.55 7.28
C SER A 832 -26.31 3.12 7.68
N MET A 833 -25.02 2.82 7.86
CA MET A 833 -24.55 1.51 8.34
C MET A 833 -24.61 1.37 9.87
N GLY A 834 -24.85 2.46 10.61
CA GLY A 834 -24.86 2.48 12.07
C GLY A 834 -23.56 3.01 12.70
N TYR A 835 -23.51 2.98 14.03
CA TYR A 835 -22.41 3.45 14.87
C TYR A 835 -21.35 2.36 15.08
N PRO A 836 -20.08 2.71 15.35
CA PRO A 836 -19.10 1.74 15.81
C PRO A 836 -19.46 1.18 17.19
N ASP A 837 -19.46 -0.14 17.32
CA ASP A 837 -19.52 -0.81 18.63
C ASP A 837 -18.13 -0.77 19.27
N LEU A 838 -17.86 0.27 20.09
CA LEU A 838 -16.56 0.47 20.72
C LEU A 838 -16.17 -0.64 21.73
N VAL A 839 -17.14 -1.41 22.22
CA VAL A 839 -16.90 -2.53 23.15
C VAL A 839 -16.64 -3.83 22.37
N GLY A 840 -17.43 -4.07 21.33
CA GLY A 840 -17.31 -5.25 20.47
C GLY A 840 -16.20 -5.15 19.42
N SER A 841 -15.64 -3.96 19.22
CA SER A 841 -14.50 -3.71 18.34
C SER A 841 -13.16 -3.82 19.08
N THR A 842 -12.09 -4.11 18.35
CA THR A 842 -10.72 -4.06 18.89
C THR A 842 -9.91 -2.99 18.17
N ASN A 843 -9.12 -2.26 18.95
CA ASN A 843 -8.26 -1.18 18.46
C ASN A 843 -9.00 -0.05 17.72
N VAL A 844 -10.24 0.21 18.13
CA VAL A 844 -11.01 1.40 17.72
C VAL A 844 -11.02 2.38 18.90
N ILE A 845 -10.39 3.53 18.70
CA ILE A 845 -10.17 4.56 19.73
C ILE A 845 -11.47 5.34 19.97
N GLY A 846 -12.16 5.69 18.88
CA GLY A 846 -13.36 6.51 18.87
C GLY A 846 -13.79 6.83 17.45
N TYR A 847 -14.65 7.84 17.29
CA TYR A 847 -15.10 8.30 15.99
C TYR A 847 -15.61 9.74 16.06
N SER A 848 -15.75 10.37 14.89
CA SER A 848 -16.47 11.63 14.72
C SER A 848 -17.48 11.54 13.58
N ALA A 849 -18.52 12.38 13.64
CA ALA A 849 -19.50 12.51 12.56
C ALA A 849 -19.14 13.71 11.69
N TYR A 850 -19.03 13.52 10.37
CA TYR A 850 -18.82 14.62 9.43
C TYR A 850 -19.51 14.32 8.09
N ASN A 851 -20.19 15.32 7.53
CA ASN A 851 -21.09 15.16 6.39
C ASN A 851 -22.09 14.00 6.59
N LYS A 852 -22.07 12.97 5.73
CA LYS A 852 -22.96 11.80 5.77
C LYS A 852 -22.27 10.54 6.30
N ASP A 853 -21.06 10.69 6.86
CA ASP A 853 -20.22 9.58 7.28
C ASP A 853 -19.86 9.70 8.78
N PHE A 854 -19.46 8.58 9.37
CA PHE A 854 -18.63 8.54 10.57
C PHE A 854 -17.18 8.24 10.18
N TYR A 855 -16.24 8.92 10.83
CA TYR A 855 -14.80 8.73 10.72
C TYR A 855 -14.34 7.97 11.96
N LEU A 856 -13.91 6.72 11.80
CA LEU A 856 -13.52 5.78 12.87
C LEU A 856 -12.01 5.75 13.02
N HIS A 857 -11.56 6.07 14.24
CA HIS A 857 -10.15 6.23 14.57
C HIS A 857 -9.58 4.89 15.03
N LEU A 858 -8.58 4.40 14.30
CA LEU A 858 -7.88 3.16 14.63
C LEU A 858 -6.66 3.46 15.50
N GLY A 859 -6.42 2.60 16.48
CA GLY A 859 -5.24 2.72 17.33
C GLY A 859 -3.97 2.12 16.72
N PRO A 860 -2.83 2.26 17.42
CA PRO A 860 -1.54 1.77 16.95
C PRO A 860 -1.49 0.23 16.85
N GLY A 861 -0.51 -0.29 16.09
CA GLY A 861 -0.22 -1.73 15.97
C GLY A 861 -0.74 -2.40 14.69
N GLY A 862 -1.30 -1.65 13.74
CA GLY A 862 -1.59 -2.13 12.38
C GLY A 862 -2.65 -3.24 12.26
N LYS A 863 -3.42 -3.51 13.33
CA LYS A 863 -4.51 -4.50 13.33
C LYS A 863 -5.73 -3.94 14.05
N ALA A 864 -6.90 -4.01 13.43
CA ALA A 864 -8.16 -3.62 14.05
C ALA A 864 -9.29 -4.57 13.66
N PHE A 865 -10.28 -4.70 14.54
CA PHE A 865 -11.55 -5.35 14.23
C PHE A 865 -12.68 -4.36 14.50
N VAL A 866 -13.52 -4.13 13.49
CA VAL A 866 -14.63 -3.18 13.56
C VAL A 866 -15.95 -3.94 13.51
N ARG A 867 -16.76 -3.76 14.54
CA ARG A 867 -18.17 -4.15 14.59
C ARG A 867 -19.04 -2.89 14.60
N LEU A 868 -20.18 -2.95 13.92
CA LEU A 868 -21.16 -1.86 13.89
C LEU A 868 -22.43 -2.24 14.67
N THR A 869 -23.14 -1.23 15.16
CA THR A 869 -24.38 -1.34 15.92
C THR A 869 -25.33 -0.19 15.57
N GLN A 870 -26.62 -0.31 15.87
CA GLN A 870 -27.60 0.74 15.62
C GLN A 870 -27.69 1.76 16.77
N LYS A 871 -27.00 1.52 17.88
CA LYS A 871 -27.02 2.40 19.07
C LYS A 871 -25.72 3.19 19.19
N PRO A 872 -25.75 4.49 19.51
CA PRO A 872 -24.53 5.23 19.79
C PRO A 872 -23.82 4.64 21.02
N PRO A 873 -22.48 4.71 21.09
CA PRO A 873 -21.75 4.26 22.26
C PRO A 873 -22.04 5.18 23.46
N THR A 874 -22.10 4.58 24.65
CA THR A 874 -22.34 5.26 25.93
C THR A 874 -21.11 5.30 26.82
N ILE A 875 -19.96 4.81 26.32
CA ILE A 875 -18.69 4.80 27.03
C ILE A 875 -17.81 5.97 26.57
N PRO A 876 -16.83 6.40 27.37
CA PRO A 876 -15.86 7.43 26.97
C PRO A 876 -15.07 7.08 25.72
N PHE A 877 -14.80 8.05 24.84
CA PHE A 877 -13.91 7.85 23.69
C PHE A 877 -13.28 9.16 23.20
N LEU A 878 -12.23 9.04 22.37
CA LEU A 878 -11.62 10.18 21.68
C LEU A 878 -12.46 10.53 20.45
N MET A 879 -13.10 11.70 20.47
CA MET A 879 -13.96 12.16 19.37
C MET A 879 -13.13 12.81 18.25
N GLU A 880 -12.15 13.62 18.61
CA GLU A 880 -11.19 14.15 17.63
C GLU A 880 -9.86 14.56 18.28
N SER A 881 -8.78 14.63 17.49
CA SER A 881 -7.46 15.09 17.93
C SER A 881 -6.65 15.65 16.75
N ASN A 882 -5.83 16.68 16.96
CA ASN A 882 -4.80 17.12 15.99
C ASN A 882 -3.46 16.38 16.13
N ALA A 883 -3.36 15.46 17.09
CA ALA A 883 -2.18 14.67 17.38
C ALA A 883 -2.48 13.19 17.21
N ARG A 884 -1.48 12.44 16.76
CA ARG A 884 -1.54 11.00 16.55
C ARG A 884 -1.60 10.27 17.88
N VAL A 885 -2.47 9.26 17.97
CA VAL A 885 -2.52 8.39 19.15
C VAL A 885 -1.43 7.32 19.04
N THR A 886 -0.37 7.42 19.84
CA THR A 886 0.78 6.50 19.81
C THR A 886 0.63 5.32 20.75
N ARG A 887 -0.28 5.41 21.72
CA ARG A 887 -0.67 4.34 22.63
C ARG A 887 -2.14 4.49 22.98
N PHE A 888 -2.87 3.37 23.06
CA PHE A 888 -4.25 3.38 23.50
C PHE A 888 -4.57 2.09 24.27
N VAL A 889 -5.18 2.24 25.45
CA VAL A 889 -5.67 1.14 26.28
C VAL A 889 -7.01 1.55 26.87
N ARG A 890 -8.01 0.69 26.69
CA ARG A 890 -9.35 0.84 27.28
C ARG A 890 -9.52 -0.17 28.42
N LYS A 891 -9.89 0.30 29.60
CA LYS A 891 -10.17 -0.53 30.79
C LYS A 891 -11.59 -0.23 31.28
N GLU A 892 -12.57 -1.01 30.82
CA GLU A 892 -14.00 -0.73 31.04
C GLU A 892 -14.38 0.69 30.57
N LYS A 893 -14.54 1.64 31.51
CA LYS A 893 -14.84 3.05 31.25
C LYS A 893 -13.62 3.98 31.28
N ASP A 894 -12.48 3.51 31.77
CA ASP A 894 -11.25 4.29 31.82
C ASP A 894 -10.45 4.18 30.52
N LEU A 895 -9.69 5.24 30.20
CA LEU A 895 -8.79 5.29 29.05
C LEU A 895 -7.37 5.63 29.48
N GLU A 896 -6.39 4.97 28.90
CA GLU A 896 -4.98 5.39 28.94
C GLU A 896 -4.50 5.57 27.51
N PHE A 897 -4.02 6.76 27.17
CA PHE A 897 -3.61 7.06 25.80
C PHE A 897 -2.47 8.07 25.75
N SER A 898 -1.67 7.97 24.69
CA SER A 898 -0.57 8.89 24.43
C SER A 898 -0.81 9.61 23.12
N LEU A 899 -0.57 10.92 23.11
CA LEU A 899 -0.68 11.77 21.93
C LEU A 899 0.71 12.27 21.52
N GLU A 900 1.01 12.22 20.23
CA GLU A 900 2.22 12.78 19.64
C GLU A 900 1.87 13.50 18.34
N GLY A 901 2.30 14.75 18.19
CA GLY A 901 2.01 15.54 17.00
C GLY A 901 3.07 16.61 16.78
N TYR A 902 2.94 17.37 15.68
CA TYR A 902 3.89 18.45 15.37
C TYR A 902 3.50 19.80 15.97
N LEU A 903 2.28 19.91 16.47
CA LEU A 903 1.77 21.08 17.18
C LEU A 903 1.25 20.63 18.56
N PRO A 904 1.17 21.55 19.54
CA PRO A 904 0.55 21.26 20.83
C PRO A 904 -0.85 20.64 20.67
N ALA A 905 -1.15 19.66 21.53
CA ALA A 905 -2.34 18.85 21.36
C ALA A 905 -3.64 19.65 21.59
N LYS A 906 -4.61 19.44 20.72
CA LYS A 906 -6.00 19.86 20.83
C LYS A 906 -6.88 18.66 20.52
N PHE A 907 -7.75 18.29 21.46
CA PHE A 907 -8.61 17.12 21.31
C PHE A 907 -9.91 17.24 22.09
N ILE A 908 -10.88 16.43 21.69
CA ILE A 908 -12.21 16.34 22.30
C ILE A 908 -12.44 14.91 22.76
N LEU A 909 -12.87 14.75 24.01
CA LEU A 909 -13.37 13.49 24.55
C LEU A 909 -14.90 13.57 24.67
N GLU A 910 -15.58 12.48 24.34
CA GLU A 910 -17.05 12.33 24.34
C GLU A 910 -17.50 11.33 25.41
N ASN A 911 -18.72 11.50 25.95
CA ASN A 911 -19.29 10.74 27.08
C ASN A 911 -18.42 10.79 28.36
N VAL A 912 -17.96 11.99 28.74
CA VAL A 912 -16.97 12.18 29.81
C VAL A 912 -17.42 13.11 30.94
N GLU A 913 -18.72 13.30 31.15
CA GLU A 913 -19.25 14.22 32.18
C GLU A 913 -18.65 13.93 33.56
N ASN A 914 -18.68 12.65 33.96
CA ASN A 914 -18.20 12.16 35.25
C ASN A 914 -16.74 11.66 35.21
N CYS A 915 -15.96 12.10 34.23
CA CYS A 915 -14.57 11.71 34.07
C CYS A 915 -13.59 12.83 34.39
N THR A 916 -12.44 12.48 34.95
CA THR A 916 -11.29 13.37 35.14
C THR A 916 -10.11 12.91 34.31
N LEU A 917 -9.53 13.81 33.53
CA LEU A 917 -8.30 13.56 32.79
C LEU A 917 -7.08 13.88 33.66
N TRP A 918 -6.10 12.98 33.65
CA TRP A 918 -4.85 13.10 34.39
C TRP A 918 -3.66 13.04 33.45
N ARG A 919 -2.62 13.80 33.77
CA ARG A 919 -1.26 13.67 33.23
C ARG A 919 -0.35 13.41 34.43
N ASP A 920 0.27 12.24 34.50
CA ASP A 920 0.97 11.75 35.69
C ASP A 920 0.11 11.84 36.97
N LYS A 921 0.44 12.77 37.87
CA LYS A 921 -0.29 13.04 39.13
C LYS A 921 -1.11 14.34 39.08
N GLU A 922 -1.10 15.04 37.95
CA GLU A 922 -1.76 16.33 37.78
C GLU A 922 -3.12 16.16 37.10
N LYS A 923 -4.14 16.80 37.66
CA LYS A 923 -5.49 16.84 37.10
C LYS A 923 -5.55 17.90 36.00
N MET A 924 -5.92 17.49 34.79
CA MET A 924 -6.08 18.39 33.65
C MET A 924 -7.47 19.03 33.67
N VAL A 925 -7.52 20.35 33.51
CA VAL A 925 -8.77 21.11 33.42
C VAL A 925 -9.14 21.29 31.95
N PRO A 926 -10.36 20.92 31.53
CA PRO A 926 -10.79 21.16 30.16
C PRO A 926 -10.93 22.67 29.90
N GLN A 927 -10.61 23.11 28.70
CA GLN A 927 -10.79 24.49 28.26
C GLN A 927 -12.29 24.85 28.21
N SER A 928 -13.12 23.90 27.79
CA SER A 928 -14.58 24.03 27.81
C SER A 928 -15.24 22.65 27.91
N GLN A 929 -16.50 22.64 28.36
CA GLN A 929 -17.34 21.45 28.42
C GLN A 929 -18.70 21.76 27.77
N GLN A 930 -19.15 20.90 26.86
CA GLN A 930 -20.42 21.03 26.16
C GLN A 930 -21.18 19.71 26.24
N GLY A 931 -22.20 19.66 27.11
CA GLY A 931 -22.92 18.41 27.40
C GLY A 931 -21.97 17.31 27.87
N THR A 932 -21.93 16.22 27.09
CA THR A 932 -21.11 15.02 27.27
C THR A 932 -19.64 15.20 26.84
N GLN A 933 -19.29 16.32 26.20
CA GLN A 933 -17.97 16.57 25.62
C GLN A 933 -17.08 17.44 26.51
N LYS A 934 -15.79 17.09 26.60
CA LYS A 934 -14.74 17.94 27.20
C LYS A 934 -13.65 18.25 26.18
N HIS A 935 -13.35 19.54 26.02
CA HIS A 935 -12.35 20.05 25.09
C HIS A 935 -11.06 20.35 25.82
N PHE A 936 -9.94 19.88 25.28
CA PHE A 936 -8.61 20.13 25.83
C PHE A 936 -7.73 20.80 24.78
N GLU A 937 -7.03 21.85 25.20
CA GLU A 937 -6.06 22.58 24.39
C GLU A 937 -4.81 22.87 25.22
N PHE A 938 -3.66 22.43 24.71
CA PHE A 938 -2.37 22.62 25.34
C PHE A 938 -1.53 23.65 24.58
N LYS A 939 -0.59 24.30 25.28
CA LYS A 939 0.24 25.39 24.73
C LYS A 939 1.71 25.03 24.53
N ARG A 940 2.16 23.90 25.08
CA ARG A 940 3.58 23.46 25.12
C ARG A 940 3.63 21.95 25.06
N ASP A 941 4.80 21.39 24.74
CA ASP A 941 5.05 19.97 24.51
C ASP A 941 4.41 19.46 23.21
N LEU A 942 4.98 18.39 22.66
CA LEU A 942 4.52 17.72 21.44
C LEU A 942 4.09 16.27 21.70
N LYS A 943 4.35 15.79 22.92
CA LYS A 943 4.06 14.45 23.37
C LYS A 943 3.43 14.49 24.76
N TYR A 944 2.36 13.71 24.92
CA TYR A 944 1.62 13.64 26.18
C TYR A 944 1.20 12.21 26.48
N ASP A 945 1.19 11.88 27.77
CA ASP A 945 0.64 10.65 28.30
C ASP A 945 -0.53 10.99 29.23
N PHE A 946 -1.70 10.43 28.94
CA PHE A 946 -2.93 10.73 29.64
C PHE A 946 -3.60 9.49 30.22
N ALA A 947 -4.24 9.68 31.37
CA ALA A 947 -5.16 8.72 31.97
C ALA A 947 -6.50 9.39 32.25
N LEU A 948 -7.57 8.93 31.61
CA LEU A 948 -8.94 9.32 31.90
C LEU A 948 -9.53 8.34 32.92
N ARG A 949 -10.02 8.87 34.04
CA ARG A 949 -10.66 8.09 35.11
C ARG A 949 -12.12 8.53 35.25
N CYS A 950 -13.05 7.59 35.18
CA CYS A 950 -14.48 7.87 35.22
C CYS A 950 -15.16 7.27 36.45
N GLU A 951 -16.08 8.03 37.07
CA GLU A 951 -16.81 7.60 38.28
C GLU A 951 -17.92 6.59 38.02
#